data_AF-A0A1T4SHH8-F1
#
_entry.id   AF-A0A1T4SHH8-F1
#
_cell.length_a   1.000
_cell.length_b   1.000
_cell.length_c   1.000
_cell.angle_alpha   90.00
_cell.angle_beta   90.00
_cell.angle_gamma   90.00
#
_symmetry.space_group_name_H-M   'P 1'
#
loop_
_entity.id
_entity.type
_entity.pdbx_description
1 polymer ?
#
loop_
_entity_poly.entity_id
_entity_poly.type
_entity_poly.pdbx_seq_one_letter_code
_entity_poly.pdbx_strand_id
1 'polypeptide(L)'
;MLAFIVAWIGAVAAWAWLNLPRGGDFTHLEVSLTGAPDVRHQIFHSGSTTFSERDSLFVTVSSTGAAEARLRLPSSTTRFIRIDAGSAESVRACTLIAGTGSGATSLLHQRAIIRAKQANHAIDGDGCLVISPESGATDPYVVLAAPPAAGEGGARPGRIMGLIAGLTVLAVGVLIVFRAWRPAGSPAAAKQLAMDLNTRLPAIYLAMALLLGIGYLLVTPPGAVPDELAHATKAVKVSHGVLMGSTGNREFPNLYHMYGEFNGFRSPTKRFDLSQLFARTGQPALCEPTTSNLPSGADSYGPHLYAPAAIAYASSCATEAPFGAFLWSSRLGNLLIAALLTALGMWCSQRARWPLFVIALMPMSVYQMASLSADAIYFGLCFAWLGLTCGIAENRISSRRAAPALMALVVLLTFSKPGGAWLLCSILLLRPAFMRDYSRFWPALIAYLVVPAVAHAVWVLGAGEAAVPLAGVDPSFNLTQVVEDPTHVARLFYTAYSGTHGIGLLRTLIGQLGWLDVILPTWSYAIVLSCLAGSLLLDRSASHPTATRRAFAVAFALGSVILISIPLYLFWTPIDAIRIGGLQGRYFIPSLAFALPWLALPPSRNLQWVLILVIPPLITLPLLQGLLAVAVRYYPI
;
A
#
# COMPACT_ATOMS: atom_id res chain seq x y z
N MET A 1 14.14 -13.52 26.27
CA MET A 1 13.88 -13.11 24.87
C MET A 1 12.38 -12.90 24.61
N LEU A 2 11.52 -13.93 24.74
CA LEU A 2 10.07 -13.77 24.61
C LEU A 2 9.49 -12.73 25.59
N ALA A 3 9.91 -12.79 26.87
CA ALA A 3 9.52 -11.80 27.88
C ALA A 3 9.97 -10.36 27.56
N PHE A 4 11.12 -10.20 26.90
CA PHE A 4 11.61 -8.88 26.46
C PHE A 4 10.79 -8.34 25.30
N ILE A 5 10.46 -9.20 24.31
CA ILE A 5 9.61 -8.84 23.18
C ILE A 5 8.20 -8.49 23.67
N VAL A 6 7.63 -9.27 24.59
CA VAL A 6 6.29 -9.03 25.17
C VAL A 6 6.27 -7.72 25.98
N ALA A 7 7.28 -7.48 26.83
CA ALA A 7 7.38 -6.24 27.60
C ALA A 7 7.59 -5.01 26.69
N TRP A 8 8.37 -5.15 25.63
CA TRP A 8 8.64 -4.08 24.68
C TRP A 8 7.41 -3.76 23.81
N ILE A 9 6.68 -4.78 23.34
CA ILE A 9 5.39 -4.61 22.66
C ILE A 9 4.38 -3.93 23.59
N GLY A 10 4.32 -4.31 24.87
CA GLY A 10 3.48 -3.67 25.87
C GLY A 10 3.79 -2.18 26.06
N ALA A 11 5.08 -1.81 26.14
CA ALA A 11 5.51 -0.43 26.28
C ALA A 11 5.21 0.42 25.03
N VAL A 12 5.37 -0.13 23.83
CA VAL A 12 5.04 0.57 22.58
C VAL A 12 3.53 0.67 22.36
N ALA A 13 2.76 -0.35 22.75
CA ALA A 13 1.29 -0.28 22.74
C ALA A 13 0.77 0.82 23.69
N ALA A 14 1.35 0.94 24.88
CA ALA A 14 1.04 2.02 25.82
C ALA A 14 1.42 3.41 25.26
N TRP A 15 2.57 3.54 24.58
CA TRP A 15 2.95 4.77 23.91
C TRP A 15 1.99 5.14 22.76
N ALA A 16 1.61 4.17 21.93
CA ALA A 16 0.67 4.35 20.84
C ALA A 16 -0.72 4.77 21.36
N TRP A 17 -1.16 4.18 22.48
CA TRP A 17 -2.39 4.56 23.20
C TRP A 17 -2.33 6.01 23.71
N LEU A 18 -1.21 6.43 24.30
CA LEU A 18 -1.03 7.80 24.79
C LEU A 18 -0.95 8.84 23.66
N ASN A 19 -0.62 8.42 22.43
CA ASN A 19 -0.54 9.26 21.24
C ASN A 19 -1.73 9.10 20.28
N LEU A 20 -2.79 8.40 20.72
CA LEU A 20 -4.08 8.43 20.03
C LEU A 20 -4.51 9.90 19.86
N PRO A 21 -4.87 10.34 18.64
CA PRO A 21 -5.46 11.65 18.46
C PRO A 21 -6.79 11.68 19.22
N ARG A 22 -6.77 12.24 20.44
CA ARG A 22 -7.98 12.53 21.20
C ARG A 22 -8.75 13.60 20.43
N GLY A 23 -9.87 13.21 19.82
CA GLY A 23 -10.88 14.07 19.19
C GLY A 23 -10.32 15.16 18.27
N GLY A 24 -10.37 14.96 16.95
CA GLY A 24 -10.14 16.06 16.02
C GLY A 24 -11.15 17.19 16.28
N ASP A 25 -10.68 18.43 16.43
CA ASP A 25 -11.56 19.60 16.46
C ASP A 25 -12.36 19.61 15.15
N PHE A 26 -13.69 19.50 15.23
CA PHE A 26 -14.56 19.65 14.07
C PHE A 26 -15.05 21.09 13.98
N THR A 27 -15.10 21.61 12.76
CA THR A 27 -15.79 22.85 12.45
C THR A 27 -17.23 22.48 12.11
N HIS A 28 -18.19 23.06 12.82
CA HIS A 28 -19.59 22.96 12.47
C HIS A 28 -19.88 24.01 11.40
N LEU A 29 -20.38 23.57 10.25
CA LEU A 29 -20.90 24.43 9.20
C LEU A 29 -22.42 24.24 9.14
N GLU A 30 -23.16 25.30 9.40
CA GLU A 30 -24.62 25.34 9.23
C GLU A 30 -24.93 26.21 8.01
N VAL A 31 -25.59 25.59 7.03
CA VAL A 31 -25.97 26.21 5.75
C VAL A 31 -27.48 26.07 5.56
N SER A 32 -28.15 27.19 5.26
CA SER A 32 -29.50 27.19 4.70
C SER A 32 -29.47 27.75 3.28
N LEU A 33 -30.00 26.98 2.33
CA LEU A 33 -30.10 27.34 0.91
C LEU A 33 -31.58 27.45 0.53
N THR A 34 -31.91 28.46 -0.26
CA THR A 34 -33.22 28.63 -0.89
C THR A 34 -33.01 28.80 -2.40
N GLY A 35 -33.84 28.15 -3.20
CA GLY A 35 -33.67 28.04 -4.65
C GLY A 35 -34.77 27.17 -5.27
N ALA A 36 -34.60 26.76 -6.54
CA ALA A 36 -35.58 25.87 -7.17
C ALA A 36 -35.74 24.56 -6.40
N PRO A 37 -36.99 24.05 -6.29
CA PRO A 37 -37.25 22.75 -5.70
C PRO A 37 -36.53 21.64 -6.49
N ASP A 38 -36.03 20.64 -5.77
CA ASP A 38 -35.35 19.45 -6.28
C ASP A 38 -33.99 19.68 -6.99
N VAL A 39 -33.44 20.91 -6.91
CA VAL A 39 -32.08 21.20 -7.40
C VAL A 39 -31.04 20.86 -6.34
N ARG A 40 -29.95 20.22 -6.80
CA ARG A 40 -28.80 19.85 -5.96
C ARG A 40 -27.68 20.86 -6.12
N HIS A 41 -27.27 21.46 -5.01
CA HIS A 41 -26.11 22.33 -4.94
C HIS A 41 -24.94 21.60 -4.30
N GLN A 42 -23.74 21.83 -4.83
CA GLN A 42 -22.52 21.22 -4.31
C GLN A 42 -21.74 22.22 -3.48
N ILE A 43 -21.31 21.79 -2.29
CA ILE A 43 -20.51 22.58 -1.36
C ILE A 43 -19.17 21.88 -1.19
N PHE A 44 -18.08 22.57 -1.49
CA PHE A 44 -16.72 22.05 -1.32
C PHE A 44 -16.05 22.68 -0.11
N HIS A 45 -15.14 21.94 0.51
CA HIS A 45 -14.24 22.48 1.52
C HIS A 45 -12.78 22.15 1.17
N SER A 46 -11.87 23.07 1.46
CA SER A 46 -10.44 22.85 1.22
C SER A 46 -9.55 23.67 2.14
N GLY A 47 -8.33 23.19 2.38
CA GLY A 47 -7.28 23.94 3.07
C GLY A 47 -6.58 24.96 2.17
N SER A 48 -6.91 24.95 0.87
CA SER A 48 -6.34 25.80 -0.18
C SER A 48 -7.43 26.26 -1.16
N THR A 49 -7.10 27.12 -2.11
CA THR A 49 -8.06 27.57 -3.16
C THR A 49 -8.27 26.53 -4.26
N THR A 50 -7.69 25.32 -4.15
CA THR A 50 -7.96 24.19 -5.04
C THR A 50 -8.97 23.26 -4.39
N PHE A 51 -10.08 23.01 -5.10
CA PHE A 51 -11.18 22.18 -4.64
C PHE A 51 -11.17 20.83 -5.35
N SER A 52 -11.61 19.80 -4.65
CA SER A 52 -11.64 18.41 -5.11
C SER A 52 -13.05 17.88 -4.92
N GLU A 53 -13.60 17.18 -5.93
CA GLU A 53 -14.91 16.54 -5.81
C GLU A 53 -14.98 15.54 -4.64
N ARG A 54 -13.84 14.99 -4.22
CA ARG A 54 -13.77 14.10 -3.05
C ARG A 54 -14.05 14.81 -1.73
N ASP A 55 -13.81 16.12 -1.69
CA ASP A 55 -13.96 16.98 -0.50
C ASP A 55 -15.16 17.92 -0.68
N SER A 56 -16.28 17.34 -1.14
CA SER A 56 -17.51 18.04 -1.46
C SER A 56 -18.75 17.28 -1.00
N LEU A 57 -19.85 18.00 -0.83
CA LEU A 57 -21.11 17.51 -0.31
C LEU A 57 -22.25 18.09 -1.15
N PHE A 58 -23.28 17.28 -1.42
CA PHE A 58 -24.49 17.75 -2.09
C PHE A 58 -25.57 18.12 -1.07
N VAL A 59 -26.18 19.28 -1.26
CA VAL A 59 -27.35 19.76 -0.52
C VAL A 59 -28.49 19.91 -1.51
N THR A 60 -29.60 19.20 -1.29
CA THR A 60 -30.78 19.21 -2.16
C THR A 60 -31.84 20.15 -1.58
N VAL A 61 -32.31 21.12 -2.37
CA VAL A 61 -33.43 22.00 -1.99
C VAL A 61 -34.72 21.19 -1.97
N SER A 62 -35.44 21.20 -0.84
CA SER A 62 -36.69 20.44 -0.70
C SER A 62 -37.82 21.05 -1.54
N SER A 63 -38.92 20.30 -1.70
CA SER A 63 -40.09 20.73 -2.48
C SER A 63 -40.75 22.03 -1.99
N THR A 64 -40.43 22.49 -0.77
CA THR A 64 -40.88 23.78 -0.21
C THR A 64 -39.96 24.95 -0.56
N GLY A 65 -38.90 24.73 -1.35
CA GLY A 65 -37.97 25.78 -1.82
C GLY A 65 -36.85 26.13 -0.83
N ALA A 66 -36.67 25.34 0.24
CA ALA A 66 -35.61 25.52 1.23
C ALA A 66 -34.87 24.22 1.54
N ALA A 67 -33.59 24.32 1.91
CA ALA A 67 -32.77 23.24 2.44
C ALA A 67 -31.91 23.73 3.59
N GLU A 68 -31.81 22.91 4.65
CA GLU A 68 -30.91 23.13 5.76
C GLU A 68 -29.94 21.95 5.89
N ALA A 69 -28.66 22.25 6.03
CA ALA A 69 -27.60 21.27 6.21
C ALA A 69 -26.68 21.68 7.36
N ARG A 70 -26.50 20.76 8.33
CA ARG A 70 -25.49 20.87 9.39
C ARG A 70 -24.38 19.87 9.12
N LEU A 71 -23.18 20.39 8.88
CA LEU A 71 -22.02 19.63 8.45
C LEU A 71 -20.93 19.67 9.53
N ARG A 72 -20.29 18.52 9.75
CA ARG A 72 -19.08 18.40 10.58
C ARG A 72 -17.88 18.26 9.66
N LEU A 73 -17.10 19.33 9.55
CA LEU A 73 -15.91 19.39 8.69
C LEU A 73 -14.64 19.29 9.53
N PRO A 74 -13.56 18.65 9.05
CA PRO A 74 -12.30 18.61 9.79
C PRO A 74 -11.68 20.02 9.85
N SER A 75 -11.48 20.57 11.06
CA SER A 75 -11.01 21.96 11.21
C SER A 75 -9.59 22.16 10.67
N SER A 76 -8.76 21.12 10.67
CA SER A 76 -7.38 21.19 10.15
C SER A 76 -7.28 21.32 8.63
N THR A 77 -8.37 21.09 7.90
CA THR A 77 -8.38 21.06 6.43
C THR A 77 -9.44 21.96 5.82
N THR A 78 -10.14 22.78 6.62
CA THR A 78 -11.25 23.61 6.16
C THR A 78 -10.89 25.08 6.35
N ARG A 79 -10.29 25.68 5.32
CA ARG A 79 -9.97 27.13 5.28
C ARG A 79 -10.83 27.89 4.27
N PHE A 80 -11.29 27.20 3.25
CA PHE A 80 -12.11 27.77 2.19
C PHE A 80 -13.35 26.90 1.99
N ILE A 81 -14.49 27.53 1.82
CA ILE A 81 -15.77 26.90 1.48
C ILE A 81 -16.17 27.41 0.11
N ARG A 82 -16.47 26.53 -0.83
CA ARG A 82 -16.98 26.88 -2.16
C ARG A 82 -18.43 26.42 -2.28
N ILE A 83 -19.29 27.27 -2.81
CA ILE A 83 -20.71 26.98 -3.04
C ILE A 83 -21.00 27.17 -4.53
N ASP A 84 -21.60 26.15 -5.14
CA ASP A 84 -21.93 26.14 -6.56
C ASP A 84 -23.41 26.45 -6.77
N ALA A 85 -23.69 27.44 -7.63
CA ALA A 85 -25.04 27.93 -7.86
C ALA A 85 -25.84 27.12 -8.88
N GLY A 86 -25.20 26.23 -9.66
CA GLY A 86 -25.84 25.58 -10.79
C GLY A 86 -25.98 26.54 -11.99
N SER A 87 -26.05 26.00 -13.21
CA SER A 87 -25.88 26.77 -14.45
C SER A 87 -27.10 27.62 -14.86
N ALA A 88 -28.28 27.41 -14.27
CA ALA A 88 -29.52 28.00 -14.75
C ALA A 88 -30.24 28.93 -13.76
N GLU A 89 -30.01 28.80 -12.45
CA GLU A 89 -30.80 29.49 -11.44
C GLU A 89 -29.95 30.08 -10.30
N SER A 90 -30.46 31.14 -9.68
CA SER A 90 -29.79 31.80 -8.55
C SER A 90 -30.02 31.03 -7.25
N VAL A 91 -28.99 30.92 -6.43
CA VAL A 91 -29.06 30.31 -5.09
C VAL A 91 -28.96 31.38 -4.03
N ARG A 92 -29.84 31.31 -3.04
CA ARG A 92 -29.87 32.26 -1.93
C ARG A 92 -29.51 31.54 -0.62
N ALA A 93 -28.40 31.92 -0.02
CA ALA A 93 -27.89 31.38 1.24
C ALA A 93 -28.14 32.36 2.39
N CYS A 94 -29.07 32.03 3.30
CA CYS A 94 -29.53 32.93 4.36
C CYS A 94 -28.91 32.64 5.74
N THR A 95 -28.43 31.41 5.95
CA THR A 95 -27.68 31.01 7.14
C THR A 95 -26.39 30.39 6.65
N LEU A 96 -25.24 30.98 7.00
CA LEU A 96 -23.94 30.41 6.71
C LEU A 96 -23.00 30.63 7.89
N ILE A 97 -23.05 29.71 8.84
CA ILE A 97 -22.36 29.84 10.13
C ILE A 97 -21.28 28.77 10.20
N ALA A 98 -20.04 29.20 10.43
CA ALA A 98 -18.91 28.31 10.64
C ALA A 98 -18.31 28.57 12.04
N GLY A 99 -18.03 27.50 12.79
CA GLY A 99 -17.47 27.62 14.14
C GLY A 99 -16.83 26.37 14.69
N THR A 100 -15.91 26.53 15.65
CA THR A 100 -15.28 25.44 16.40
C THR A 100 -15.69 25.55 17.87
N GLY A 101 -16.38 24.55 18.41
CA GLY A 101 -16.85 24.57 19.80
C GLY A 101 -17.83 25.72 20.09
N SER A 102 -17.52 26.55 21.09
CA SER A 102 -18.39 27.65 21.57
C SER A 102 -18.29 28.96 20.78
N GLY A 103 -17.43 29.05 19.76
CA GLY A 103 -17.29 30.24 18.91
C GLY A 103 -17.85 29.97 17.51
N ALA A 104 -19.01 30.55 17.19
CA ALA A 104 -19.63 30.50 15.87
C ALA A 104 -19.59 31.89 15.21
N THR A 105 -19.18 31.96 13.94
CA THR A 105 -19.11 33.21 13.18
C THR A 105 -19.93 33.10 11.90
N SER A 106 -20.71 34.15 11.61
CA SER A 106 -21.44 34.26 10.35
C SER A 106 -20.50 34.66 9.22
N LEU A 107 -20.56 33.91 8.12
CA LEU A 107 -19.79 34.13 6.91
C LEU A 107 -20.54 34.99 5.87
N LEU A 108 -21.72 35.51 6.23
CA LEU A 108 -22.58 36.35 5.36
C LEU A 108 -22.19 37.84 5.40
N HIS A 109 -20.91 38.14 5.17
CA HIS A 109 -20.41 39.51 5.07
C HIS A 109 -19.45 39.63 3.88
N GLN A 110 -19.46 40.77 3.17
CA GLN A 110 -18.68 40.96 1.93
C GLN A 110 -17.18 40.67 2.08
N ARG A 111 -16.61 40.82 3.28
CA ARG A 111 -15.19 40.53 3.55
C ARG A 111 -14.84 39.03 3.61
N ALA A 112 -15.84 38.14 3.70
CA ALA A 112 -15.61 36.70 3.70
C ALA A 112 -15.50 36.12 2.29
N ILE A 113 -15.97 36.83 1.25
CA ILE A 113 -15.93 36.37 -0.14
C ILE A 113 -14.55 36.64 -0.72
N ILE A 114 -13.86 35.58 -1.13
CA ILE A 114 -12.47 35.66 -1.64
C ILE A 114 -12.45 35.61 -3.16
N ARG A 115 -13.37 34.86 -3.77
CA ARG A 115 -13.38 34.63 -5.21
C ARG A 115 -14.78 34.26 -5.70
N ALA A 116 -15.14 34.72 -6.89
CA ALA A 116 -16.28 34.23 -7.66
C ALA A 116 -15.81 33.87 -9.08
N LYS A 117 -16.48 32.92 -9.73
CA LYS A 117 -16.22 32.53 -11.14
C LYS A 117 -17.55 32.32 -11.85
N GLN A 118 -17.75 32.99 -12.99
CA GLN A 118 -18.97 32.90 -13.81
C GLN A 118 -20.26 33.13 -13.01
N ALA A 119 -20.18 33.89 -11.91
CA ALA A 119 -21.27 34.08 -10.97
C ALA A 119 -21.19 35.49 -10.37
N ASN A 120 -22.31 36.21 -10.46
CA ASN A 120 -22.53 37.45 -9.73
C ASN A 120 -22.95 37.12 -8.29
N HIS A 121 -22.49 37.92 -7.33
CA HIS A 121 -22.87 37.75 -5.93
C HIS A 121 -23.27 39.09 -5.31
N ALA A 122 -24.34 39.07 -4.52
CA ALA A 122 -24.79 40.23 -3.74
C ALA A 122 -25.32 39.76 -2.39
N ILE A 123 -25.24 40.63 -1.40
CA ILE A 123 -25.97 40.45 -0.15
C ILE A 123 -27.27 41.24 -0.31
N ASP A 124 -28.41 40.57 -0.19
CA ASP A 124 -29.73 41.19 -0.34
C ASP A 124 -30.14 41.99 0.92
N GLY A 125 -31.30 42.67 0.84
CA GLY A 125 -31.83 43.48 1.94
C GLY A 125 -32.18 42.70 3.21
N ASP A 126 -32.29 41.36 3.13
CA ASP A 126 -32.55 40.46 4.25
C ASP A 126 -31.24 39.85 4.81
N GLY A 127 -30.07 40.23 4.27
CA GLY A 127 -28.76 39.75 4.71
C GLY A 127 -28.35 38.39 4.14
N CYS A 128 -29.05 37.86 3.14
CA CYS A 128 -28.72 36.59 2.50
C CYS A 128 -27.73 36.80 1.34
N LEU A 129 -26.80 35.86 1.18
CA LEU A 129 -25.90 35.80 0.03
C LEU A 129 -26.64 35.22 -1.17
N VAL A 130 -26.88 36.04 -2.20
CA VAL A 130 -27.48 35.62 -3.47
C VAL A 130 -26.36 35.40 -4.48
N ILE A 131 -26.27 34.19 -5.03
CA ILE A 131 -25.33 33.81 -6.07
C ILE A 131 -26.12 33.60 -7.36
N SER A 132 -25.88 34.43 -8.38
CA SER A 132 -26.58 34.39 -9.67
C SER A 132 -25.61 34.02 -10.78
N PRO A 133 -25.88 32.95 -11.56
CA PRO A 133 -25.00 32.56 -12.67
C PRO A 133 -24.97 33.63 -13.77
N GLU A 134 -23.80 33.85 -14.37
CA GLU A 134 -23.67 34.68 -15.57
C GLU A 134 -24.27 33.97 -16.80
N SER A 135 -24.69 34.73 -17.82
CA SER A 135 -25.27 34.15 -19.03
C SER A 135 -24.27 33.22 -19.72
N GLY A 136 -24.65 31.95 -19.91
CA GLY A 136 -23.77 30.91 -20.49
C GLY A 136 -22.77 30.28 -19.52
N ALA A 137 -22.93 30.48 -18.20
CA ALA A 137 -22.08 29.86 -17.18
C ALA A 137 -22.17 28.34 -17.20
N THR A 138 -21.02 27.67 -17.26
CA THR A 138 -20.93 26.20 -17.20
C THR A 138 -20.69 25.70 -15.77
N ASP A 139 -20.01 26.48 -14.93
CA ASP A 139 -19.67 26.13 -13.54
C ASP A 139 -19.60 27.37 -12.63
N PRO A 140 -20.76 27.99 -12.31
CA PRO A 140 -20.84 29.22 -11.52
C PRO A 140 -20.66 28.94 -10.01
N TYR A 141 -19.68 29.59 -9.38
CA TYR A 141 -19.41 29.39 -7.95
C TYR A 141 -18.86 30.62 -7.21
N VAL A 142 -18.99 30.59 -5.88
CA VAL A 142 -18.40 31.57 -4.94
C VAL A 142 -17.59 30.86 -3.87
N VAL A 143 -16.44 31.44 -3.48
CA VAL A 143 -15.53 30.94 -2.45
C VAL A 143 -15.50 31.90 -1.25
N LEU A 144 -15.70 31.34 -0.08
CA LEU A 144 -15.76 32.00 1.22
C LEU A 144 -14.57 31.57 2.10
N ALA A 145 -14.02 32.51 2.86
CA ALA A 145 -13.04 32.25 3.92
C ALA A 145 -13.75 31.64 5.13
N ALA A 146 -13.33 30.46 5.58
CA ALA A 146 -13.75 29.93 6.88
C ALA A 146 -12.89 30.56 7.99
N PRO A 147 -13.44 30.82 9.20
CA PRO A 147 -12.65 31.32 10.32
C PRO A 147 -11.53 30.32 10.65
N PRO A 148 -10.30 30.80 10.92
CA PRO A 148 -9.24 29.91 11.39
C PRO A 148 -9.67 29.28 12.71
N ALA A 149 -9.46 27.97 12.86
CA ALA A 149 -9.68 27.30 14.14
C ALA A 149 -8.87 28.02 15.23
N ALA A 150 -9.50 28.32 16.38
CA ALA A 150 -8.84 28.97 17.50
C ALA A 150 -7.55 28.20 17.85
N GLY A 151 -6.39 28.74 17.47
CA GLY A 151 -5.08 28.10 17.64
C GLY A 151 -4.16 28.03 16.41
N GLU A 152 -4.54 28.55 15.23
CA GLU A 152 -3.68 28.54 14.03
C GLU A 152 -2.48 29.54 14.04
N GLY A 153 -2.17 30.16 15.18
CA GLY A 153 -1.00 31.05 15.34
C GLY A 153 0.31 30.38 15.80
N GLY A 154 0.32 29.08 16.06
CA GLY A 154 1.52 28.38 16.52
C GLY A 154 1.56 26.94 16.03
N ALA A 155 2.74 26.50 15.58
CA ALA A 155 2.98 25.09 15.28
C ALA A 155 2.46 24.23 16.46
N ARG A 156 1.39 23.46 16.24
CA ARG A 156 0.72 22.68 17.30
C ARG A 156 1.75 21.89 18.10
N PRO A 157 1.80 22.05 19.43
CA PRO A 157 2.70 21.31 20.30
C PRO A 157 2.64 19.81 20.07
N GLY A 158 1.54 19.22 19.58
CA GLY A 158 1.43 17.78 19.28
C GLY A 158 2.30 17.25 18.14
N ARG A 159 2.68 18.05 17.12
CA ARG A 159 3.59 17.57 16.04
C ARG A 159 5.06 17.67 16.46
N ILE A 160 5.40 18.75 17.17
CA ILE A 160 6.73 18.94 17.76
C ILE A 160 6.90 18.03 18.98
N MET A 161 5.88 17.82 19.82
CA MET A 161 5.84 16.80 20.88
C MET A 161 5.75 15.40 20.30
N GLY A 162 5.18 15.15 19.13
CA GLY A 162 5.22 13.84 18.47
C GLY A 162 6.60 13.51 17.92
N LEU A 163 7.29 14.51 17.35
CA LEU A 163 8.69 14.40 16.93
C LEU A 163 9.61 14.31 18.14
N ILE A 164 9.41 15.16 19.16
CA ILE A 164 10.16 15.16 20.42
C ILE A 164 9.85 13.89 21.19
N ALA A 165 8.63 13.39 21.29
CA ALA A 165 8.29 12.14 21.96
C ALA A 165 8.75 10.93 21.14
N GLY A 166 8.76 10.98 19.81
CA GLY A 166 9.36 9.95 18.96
C GLY A 166 10.88 9.93 19.10
N LEU A 167 11.54 11.09 19.09
CA LEU A 167 12.96 11.26 19.38
C LEU A 167 13.28 10.99 20.85
N THR A 168 12.35 11.20 21.78
CA THR A 168 12.52 10.91 23.21
C THR A 168 12.24 9.45 23.47
N VAL A 169 11.37 8.76 22.75
CA VAL A 169 11.22 7.30 22.83
C VAL A 169 12.33 6.60 22.05
N LEU A 170 12.87 7.20 21.00
CA LEU A 170 14.10 6.74 20.36
C LEU A 170 15.30 6.99 21.29
N ALA A 171 15.40 8.16 21.93
CA ALA A 171 16.50 8.51 22.82
C ALA A 171 16.36 7.80 24.16
N VAL A 172 15.16 7.58 24.69
CA VAL A 172 14.83 6.79 25.89
C VAL A 172 14.88 5.32 25.56
N GLY A 173 14.54 4.87 24.35
CA GLY A 173 14.74 3.50 23.88
C GLY A 173 16.23 3.20 23.69
N VAL A 174 16.98 4.13 23.12
CA VAL A 174 18.45 4.10 23.06
C VAL A 174 19.01 4.23 24.46
N LEU A 175 18.51 5.09 25.35
CA LEU A 175 18.99 5.27 26.72
C LEU A 175 18.56 4.15 27.66
N ILE A 176 17.44 3.47 27.43
CA ILE A 176 17.00 2.27 28.15
C ILE A 176 17.75 1.08 27.60
N VAL A 177 18.00 0.98 26.29
CA VAL A 177 18.93 -0.02 25.76
C VAL A 177 20.33 0.25 26.30
N PHE A 178 20.79 1.51 26.39
CA PHE A 178 22.09 1.98 26.89
C PHE A 178 22.20 1.94 28.42
N ARG A 179 21.09 2.06 29.18
CA ARG A 179 21.03 1.93 30.65
C ARG A 179 20.70 0.50 31.09
N ALA A 180 19.93 -0.28 30.34
CA ALA A 180 19.91 -1.74 30.46
C ALA A 180 21.24 -2.35 29.98
N TRP A 181 22.00 -1.61 29.16
CA TRP A 181 23.43 -1.78 28.88
C TRP A 181 24.37 -1.04 29.85
N ARG A 182 23.88 -0.37 30.90
CA ARG A 182 24.80 -0.04 31.99
C ARG A 182 25.10 -1.37 32.68
N PRO A 183 26.35 -1.82 32.60
CA PRO A 183 26.62 -3.24 32.54
C PRO A 183 26.63 -3.84 33.93
N ALA A 184 25.77 -4.82 34.14
CA ALA A 184 26.23 -6.06 34.74
C ALA A 184 27.02 -6.94 33.72
N GLY A 185 27.22 -6.50 32.47
CA GLY A 185 27.98 -7.23 31.44
C GLY A 185 28.81 -6.35 30.48
N SER A 186 30.10 -6.63 30.34
CA SER A 186 31.09 -5.89 29.53
C SER A 186 30.71 -5.71 28.04
N PRO A 187 31.38 -4.82 27.27
CA PRO A 187 31.23 -4.69 25.81
C PRO A 187 31.38 -5.99 25.01
N ALA A 188 31.89 -7.06 25.62
CA ALA A 188 31.91 -8.39 25.04
C ALA A 188 30.51 -9.04 25.03
N ALA A 189 29.70 -8.87 26.08
CA ALA A 189 28.35 -9.43 26.18
C ALA A 189 27.40 -8.85 25.11
N ALA A 190 27.51 -7.55 24.88
CA ALA A 190 26.88 -6.83 23.78
C ALA A 190 27.13 -7.45 22.39
N LYS A 191 28.40 -7.72 22.09
CA LYS A 191 28.83 -8.31 20.83
C LYS A 191 28.31 -9.73 20.69
N GLN A 192 28.37 -10.51 21.78
CA GLN A 192 27.85 -11.86 21.81
C GLN A 192 26.35 -11.91 21.51
N LEU A 193 25.55 -11.06 22.18
CA LEU A 193 24.11 -10.95 21.92
C LEU A 193 23.80 -10.61 20.46
N ALA A 194 24.54 -9.66 19.88
CA ALA A 194 24.34 -9.27 18.50
C ALA A 194 24.73 -10.39 17.51
N MET A 195 25.73 -11.21 17.84
CA MET A 195 26.03 -12.44 17.07
C MET A 195 24.90 -13.46 17.17
N ASP A 196 24.36 -13.68 18.36
CA ASP A 196 23.24 -14.60 18.58
C ASP A 196 21.98 -14.13 17.83
N LEU A 197 21.68 -12.83 17.84
CA LEU A 197 20.59 -12.24 17.05
C LEU A 197 20.81 -12.43 15.55
N ASN A 198 22.02 -12.15 15.04
CA ASN A 198 22.31 -12.30 13.63
C ASN A 198 22.17 -13.75 13.12
N THR A 199 22.51 -14.74 13.95
CA THR A 199 22.33 -16.16 13.61
C THR A 199 20.86 -16.58 13.66
N ARG A 200 20.09 -16.04 14.61
CA ARG A 200 18.66 -16.32 14.79
C ARG A 200 17.74 -15.41 13.98
N LEU A 201 18.28 -14.49 13.18
CA LEU A 201 17.51 -13.47 12.46
C LEU A 201 16.36 -14.03 11.59
N PRO A 202 16.52 -15.16 10.87
CA PRO A 202 15.39 -15.75 10.14
C PRO A 202 14.22 -16.18 11.05
N ALA A 203 14.51 -16.71 12.24
CA ALA A 203 13.49 -17.08 13.21
C ALA A 203 12.85 -15.86 13.87
N ILE A 204 13.64 -14.81 14.14
CA ILE A 204 13.14 -13.52 14.65
C ILE A 204 12.20 -12.89 13.63
N TYR A 205 12.60 -12.84 12.37
CA TYR A 205 11.75 -12.39 11.27
C TYR A 205 10.44 -13.16 11.24
N LEU A 206 10.51 -14.50 11.25
CA LEU A 206 9.32 -15.34 11.19
C LEU A 206 8.35 -15.02 12.34
N ALA A 207 8.86 -14.95 13.58
CA ALA A 207 8.04 -14.59 14.74
C ALA A 207 7.40 -13.19 14.61
N MET A 208 8.16 -12.20 14.16
CA MET A 208 7.67 -10.83 13.98
C MET A 208 6.64 -10.72 12.86
N ALA A 209 6.90 -11.34 11.71
CA ALA A 209 6.02 -11.35 10.55
C ALA A 209 4.70 -12.05 10.89
N LEU A 210 4.74 -13.17 11.61
CA LEU A 210 3.53 -13.87 12.06
C LEU A 210 2.76 -13.06 13.08
N LEU A 211 3.40 -12.53 14.12
CA LEU A 211 2.71 -11.78 15.16
C LEU A 211 2.06 -10.50 14.62
N LEU A 212 2.81 -9.70 13.86
CA LEU A 212 2.32 -8.43 13.33
C LEU A 212 1.39 -8.65 12.13
N GLY A 213 1.68 -9.65 11.29
CA GLY A 213 0.81 -10.05 10.19
C GLY A 213 -0.54 -10.58 10.66
N ILE A 214 -0.58 -11.36 11.75
CA ILE A 214 -1.84 -11.76 12.39
C ILE A 214 -2.61 -10.53 12.89
N GLY A 215 -1.93 -9.54 13.45
CA GLY A 215 -2.56 -8.26 13.77
C GLY A 215 -3.21 -7.62 12.53
N TYR A 216 -2.46 -7.48 11.43
CA TYR A 216 -2.96 -6.87 10.20
C TYR A 216 -4.13 -7.64 9.58
N LEU A 217 -4.07 -8.98 9.51
CA LEU A 217 -5.14 -9.77 8.89
C LEU A 217 -6.46 -9.72 9.68
N LEU A 218 -6.39 -9.55 11.01
CA LEU A 218 -7.56 -9.44 11.88
C LEU A 218 -8.16 -8.03 11.86
N VAL A 219 -7.31 -6.99 11.93
CA VAL A 219 -7.77 -5.60 11.97
C VAL A 219 -8.29 -5.15 10.61
N THR A 220 -7.69 -5.60 9.50
CA THR A 220 -8.11 -5.13 8.18
C THR A 220 -9.50 -5.66 7.82
N PRO A 221 -10.50 -4.81 7.57
CA PRO A 221 -11.82 -5.30 7.19
C PRO A 221 -11.79 -5.99 5.81
N PRO A 222 -12.78 -6.83 5.49
CA PRO A 222 -12.94 -7.39 4.16
C PRO A 222 -12.98 -6.26 3.11
N GLY A 223 -12.34 -6.44 1.95
CA GLY A 223 -12.41 -5.50 0.83
C GLY A 223 -11.57 -4.24 0.98
N ALA A 224 -10.93 -4.02 2.14
CA ALA A 224 -10.06 -2.86 2.37
C ALA A 224 -8.63 -3.05 1.83
N VAL A 225 -8.24 -4.23 1.39
CA VAL A 225 -6.95 -4.44 0.72
C VAL A 225 -7.13 -4.15 -0.78
N PRO A 226 -6.20 -3.45 -1.45
CA PRO A 226 -6.35 -3.12 -2.86
C PRO A 226 -6.56 -4.37 -3.71
N ASP A 227 -7.61 -4.35 -4.51
CA ASP A 227 -7.99 -5.42 -5.45
C ASP A 227 -8.34 -6.77 -4.76
N GLU A 228 -8.62 -6.78 -3.44
CA GLU A 228 -8.89 -8.02 -2.69
C GLU A 228 -10.06 -8.83 -3.29
N LEU A 229 -11.12 -8.14 -3.73
CA LEU A 229 -12.26 -8.80 -4.35
C LEU A 229 -11.89 -9.50 -5.67
N ALA A 230 -11.01 -8.89 -6.47
CA ALA A 230 -10.51 -9.51 -7.71
C ALA A 230 -9.63 -10.73 -7.40
N HIS A 231 -8.81 -10.65 -6.35
CA HIS A 231 -8.02 -11.78 -5.88
C HIS A 231 -8.87 -12.91 -5.29
N ALA A 232 -9.92 -12.59 -4.54
CA ALA A 232 -10.89 -13.57 -4.03
C ALA A 232 -11.64 -14.23 -5.20
N THR A 233 -12.03 -13.45 -6.20
CA THR A 233 -12.65 -13.95 -7.43
C THR A 233 -11.73 -14.94 -8.14
N LYS A 234 -10.46 -14.60 -8.32
CA LYS A 234 -9.49 -15.51 -8.93
C LYS A 234 -9.29 -16.78 -8.10
N ALA A 235 -9.26 -16.70 -6.77
CA ALA A 235 -9.17 -17.87 -5.90
C ALA A 235 -10.37 -18.82 -6.05
N VAL A 236 -11.59 -18.27 -6.12
CA VAL A 236 -12.82 -19.05 -6.37
C VAL A 236 -12.82 -19.67 -7.77
N LYS A 237 -12.33 -18.96 -8.79
CA LYS A 237 -12.15 -19.55 -10.13
C LYS A 237 -11.19 -20.74 -10.10
N VAL A 238 -10.06 -20.59 -9.41
CA VAL A 238 -9.04 -21.66 -9.26
C VAL A 238 -9.61 -22.86 -8.50
N SER A 239 -10.44 -22.65 -7.46
CA SER A 239 -11.06 -23.78 -6.73
C SER A 239 -12.02 -24.60 -7.60
N HIS A 240 -12.63 -23.98 -8.63
CA HIS A 240 -13.50 -24.64 -9.60
C HIS A 240 -12.76 -25.11 -10.87
N GLY A 241 -11.43 -25.16 -10.84
CA GLY A 241 -10.61 -25.63 -11.96
C GLY A 241 -10.45 -24.64 -13.11
N VAL A 242 -10.91 -23.39 -12.97
CA VAL A 242 -10.65 -22.31 -13.94
C VAL A 242 -9.33 -21.64 -13.59
N LEU A 243 -8.24 -22.22 -14.09
CA LEU A 243 -6.88 -21.81 -13.77
C LEU A 243 -6.47 -20.52 -14.47
N MET A 244 -6.93 -20.28 -15.70
CA MET A 244 -6.54 -19.16 -16.55
C MET A 244 -7.71 -18.71 -17.44
N GLY A 245 -7.64 -17.46 -17.93
CA GLY A 245 -8.58 -16.93 -18.92
C GLY A 245 -9.87 -16.34 -18.33
N SER A 246 -10.70 -15.80 -19.23
CA SER A 246 -12.06 -15.36 -18.93
C SER A 246 -12.94 -16.54 -18.54
N THR A 247 -13.96 -16.27 -17.73
CA THR A 247 -14.95 -17.26 -17.27
C THR A 247 -15.86 -17.78 -18.39
N GLY A 248 -15.86 -17.13 -19.55
CA GLY A 248 -16.83 -17.41 -20.62
C GLY A 248 -18.25 -17.32 -20.04
N ASN A 249 -19.06 -18.35 -20.32
CA ASN A 249 -20.43 -18.46 -19.80
C ASN A 249 -20.54 -19.20 -18.45
N ARG A 250 -19.43 -19.57 -17.80
CA ARG A 250 -19.50 -20.24 -16.50
C ARG A 250 -19.92 -19.24 -15.43
N GLU A 251 -20.91 -19.64 -14.64
CA GLU A 251 -21.36 -18.87 -13.50
C GLU A 251 -20.52 -19.21 -12.26
N PHE A 252 -20.35 -18.20 -11.42
CA PHE A 252 -19.66 -18.30 -10.15
C PHE A 252 -20.52 -17.69 -9.04
N PRO A 253 -20.21 -17.98 -7.77
CA PRO A 253 -20.91 -17.37 -6.66
C PRO A 253 -20.78 -15.85 -6.67
N ASN A 254 -21.81 -15.14 -6.21
CA ASN A 254 -21.80 -13.68 -6.22
C ASN A 254 -20.93 -13.12 -5.09
N LEU A 255 -19.65 -12.90 -5.37
CA LEU A 255 -18.70 -12.37 -4.39
C LEU A 255 -19.00 -10.93 -3.97
N TYR A 256 -19.65 -10.12 -4.81
CA TYR A 256 -20.12 -8.79 -4.40
C TYR A 256 -21.15 -8.91 -3.29
N HIS A 257 -22.09 -9.84 -3.44
CA HIS A 257 -23.05 -10.15 -2.39
C HIS A 257 -22.35 -10.73 -1.16
N MET A 258 -21.38 -11.64 -1.34
CA MET A 258 -20.58 -12.24 -0.26
C MET A 258 -19.84 -11.21 0.61
N TYR A 259 -19.30 -10.15 -0.01
CA TYR A 259 -18.67 -9.04 0.71
C TYR A 259 -19.71 -8.05 1.27
N GLY A 260 -20.88 -7.92 0.61
CA GLY A 260 -22.00 -7.10 1.07
C GLY A 260 -21.60 -5.64 1.27
N GLU A 261 -21.80 -5.11 2.48
CA GLU A 261 -21.44 -3.74 2.83
C GLU A 261 -19.93 -3.45 2.72
N PHE A 262 -19.09 -4.47 2.73
CA PHE A 262 -17.64 -4.35 2.57
C PHE A 262 -17.20 -4.34 1.10
N ASN A 263 -18.15 -4.37 0.16
CA ASN A 263 -17.87 -4.10 -1.24
C ASN A 263 -17.73 -2.58 -1.50
N GLY A 264 -16.99 -2.22 -2.55
CA GLY A 264 -16.97 -0.85 -3.07
C GLY A 264 -16.22 0.18 -2.22
N PHE A 265 -15.06 -0.20 -1.64
CA PHE A 265 -14.14 0.67 -0.87
C PHE A 265 -13.55 1.88 -1.64
N ARG A 266 -14.15 2.27 -2.77
CA ARG A 266 -13.86 3.52 -3.48
C ARG A 266 -14.23 4.77 -2.64
N SER A 267 -14.99 4.59 -1.57
CA SER A 267 -15.35 5.47 -0.43
C SER A 267 -14.25 5.87 0.58
N PRO A 268 -13.55 7.03 0.54
CA PRO A 268 -12.50 7.39 1.52
C PRO A 268 -12.99 7.67 2.94
N THR A 269 -14.30 7.72 3.19
CA THR A 269 -14.89 8.11 4.48
C THR A 269 -15.61 6.96 5.19
N LYS A 270 -15.79 5.82 4.53
CA LYS A 270 -16.55 4.69 5.09
C LYS A 270 -15.83 4.10 6.31
N ARG A 271 -16.55 4.02 7.43
CA ARG A 271 -16.18 3.29 8.65
C ARG A 271 -17.21 2.19 8.89
N PHE A 272 -16.81 1.16 9.61
CA PHE A 272 -17.61 -0.02 9.89
C PHE A 272 -17.71 -0.22 11.39
N ASP A 273 -18.87 -0.69 11.83
CA ASP A 273 -19.02 -1.21 13.17
C ASP A 273 -18.47 -2.66 13.21
N LEU A 274 -17.89 -3.04 14.35
CA LEU A 274 -17.51 -4.42 14.61
C LEU A 274 -18.73 -5.34 14.55
N SER A 275 -19.91 -4.86 14.96
CA SER A 275 -21.16 -5.63 14.85
C SER A 275 -21.48 -6.00 13.39
N GLN A 276 -21.33 -5.06 12.45
CA GLN A 276 -21.51 -5.30 11.01
C GLN A 276 -20.46 -6.27 10.46
N LEU A 277 -19.21 -6.16 10.90
CA LEU A 277 -18.15 -7.08 10.53
C LEU A 277 -18.49 -8.51 10.96
N PHE A 278 -18.83 -8.72 12.24
CA PHE A 278 -19.18 -10.05 12.76
C PHE A 278 -20.46 -10.59 12.12
N ALA A 279 -21.47 -9.76 11.93
CA ALA A 279 -22.72 -10.16 11.26
C ALA A 279 -22.46 -10.61 9.82
N ARG A 280 -21.67 -9.86 9.04
CA ARG A 280 -21.33 -10.21 7.66
C ARG A 280 -20.46 -11.46 7.57
N THR A 281 -19.39 -11.51 8.37
CA THR A 281 -18.42 -12.60 8.32
C THR A 281 -18.94 -13.89 8.94
N GLY A 282 -19.99 -13.83 9.76
CA GLY A 282 -20.73 -14.99 10.27
C GLY A 282 -21.75 -15.58 9.31
N GLN A 283 -22.08 -14.92 8.20
CA GLN A 283 -22.95 -15.50 7.17
C GLN A 283 -22.26 -16.67 6.46
N PRO A 284 -23.00 -17.72 6.04
CA PRO A 284 -22.44 -18.81 5.24
C PRO A 284 -21.68 -18.30 4.01
N ALA A 285 -20.56 -18.95 3.68
CA ALA A 285 -19.87 -18.66 2.42
C ALA A 285 -20.79 -19.00 1.24
N LEU A 286 -20.87 -18.12 0.25
CA LEU A 286 -21.67 -18.39 -0.96
C LEU A 286 -20.91 -19.38 -1.85
N CYS A 287 -21.47 -20.57 -2.03
CA CYS A 287 -20.88 -21.66 -2.81
C CYS A 287 -21.65 -21.95 -4.11
N GLU A 288 -22.93 -21.55 -4.18
CA GLU A 288 -23.76 -21.74 -5.36
C GLU A 288 -23.48 -20.70 -6.44
N PRO A 289 -23.29 -21.12 -7.70
CA PRO A 289 -23.10 -20.21 -8.83
C PRO A 289 -24.37 -19.40 -9.07
N THR A 290 -24.23 -18.08 -9.19
CA THR A 290 -25.36 -17.14 -9.27
C THR A 290 -25.13 -15.97 -10.22
N THR A 291 -23.89 -15.73 -10.68
CA THR A 291 -23.56 -14.61 -11.57
C THR A 291 -22.42 -14.95 -12.52
N SER A 292 -22.44 -14.36 -13.71
CA SER A 292 -21.38 -14.47 -14.72
C SER A 292 -20.38 -13.31 -14.69
N ASN A 293 -20.75 -12.16 -14.11
CA ASN A 293 -19.95 -10.93 -14.18
C ASN A 293 -19.25 -10.62 -12.85
N LEU A 294 -18.05 -11.17 -12.67
CA LEU A 294 -17.15 -10.89 -11.54
C LEU A 294 -15.89 -10.12 -12.00
N PRO A 295 -15.17 -9.44 -11.07
CA PRO A 295 -13.93 -8.74 -11.43
C PRO A 295 -12.90 -9.67 -12.09
N SER A 296 -12.35 -9.24 -13.22
CA SER A 296 -11.36 -9.98 -14.01
C SER A 296 -9.92 -9.46 -13.87
N GLY A 297 -9.68 -8.42 -13.08
CA GLY A 297 -8.37 -7.75 -12.96
C GLY A 297 -7.23 -8.64 -12.44
N ALA A 298 -7.54 -9.85 -11.95
CA ALA A 298 -6.60 -10.85 -11.47
C ALA A 298 -6.51 -12.10 -12.38
N ASP A 299 -7.25 -12.15 -13.49
CA ASP A 299 -7.40 -13.36 -14.31
C ASP A 299 -6.11 -13.78 -15.02
N SER A 300 -5.26 -12.79 -15.35
CA SER A 300 -3.95 -12.99 -15.96
C SER A 300 -2.88 -13.46 -14.98
N TYR A 301 -3.17 -13.61 -13.68
CA TYR A 301 -2.18 -14.04 -12.69
C TYR A 301 -2.17 -15.56 -12.55
N GLY A 302 -1.00 -16.11 -12.22
CA GLY A 302 -0.78 -17.54 -12.04
C GLY A 302 -1.68 -18.14 -10.96
N PRO A 303 -2.27 -19.31 -11.18
CA PRO A 303 -3.19 -19.94 -10.24
C PRO A 303 -2.53 -20.34 -8.91
N HIS A 304 -1.22 -20.66 -8.93
CA HIS A 304 -0.48 -21.06 -7.72
C HIS A 304 -0.36 -19.94 -6.68
N LEU A 305 -0.47 -18.68 -7.09
CA LEU A 305 -0.49 -17.54 -6.16
C LEU A 305 -1.76 -17.52 -5.29
N TYR A 306 -2.80 -18.24 -5.71
CA TYR A 306 -4.09 -18.32 -5.04
C TYR A 306 -4.36 -19.69 -4.41
N ALA A 307 -3.41 -20.63 -4.48
CA ALA A 307 -3.60 -21.99 -3.95
C ALA A 307 -4.09 -22.00 -2.49
N PRO A 308 -3.52 -21.20 -1.55
CA PRO A 308 -4.01 -21.18 -0.18
C PRO A 308 -5.45 -20.70 -0.08
N ALA A 309 -5.81 -19.67 -0.84
CA ALA A 309 -7.15 -19.10 -0.85
C ALA A 309 -8.17 -20.02 -1.54
N ALA A 310 -7.77 -20.71 -2.62
CA ALA A 310 -8.61 -21.68 -3.31
C ALA A 310 -8.91 -22.89 -2.43
N ILE A 311 -7.92 -23.39 -1.68
CA ILE A 311 -8.10 -24.46 -0.70
C ILE A 311 -9.01 -23.98 0.43
N ALA A 312 -8.75 -22.80 1.00
CA ALA A 312 -9.59 -22.19 2.04
C ALA A 312 -11.06 -22.07 1.61
N TYR A 313 -11.30 -21.63 0.37
CA TYR A 313 -12.64 -21.52 -0.18
C TYR A 313 -13.30 -22.89 -0.34
N ALA A 314 -12.62 -23.85 -0.98
CA ALA A 314 -13.14 -25.20 -1.18
C ALA A 314 -13.46 -25.89 0.15
N SER A 315 -12.59 -25.74 1.15
CA SER A 315 -12.83 -26.23 2.51
C SER A 315 -14.04 -25.56 3.15
N SER A 316 -14.19 -24.24 2.98
CA SER A 316 -15.34 -23.52 3.53
C SER A 316 -16.66 -23.97 2.93
N CYS A 317 -16.69 -24.27 1.62
CA CYS A 317 -17.86 -24.84 0.98
C CYS A 317 -18.14 -26.29 1.42
N ALA A 318 -17.09 -27.11 1.56
CA ALA A 318 -17.24 -28.51 1.97
C ALA A 318 -17.75 -28.66 3.42
N THR A 319 -17.51 -27.67 4.29
CA THR A 319 -17.91 -27.71 5.70
C THR A 319 -19.02 -26.71 6.04
N GLU A 320 -19.63 -26.08 5.04
CA GLU A 320 -20.64 -25.02 5.21
C GLU A 320 -20.17 -23.89 6.15
N ALA A 321 -18.86 -23.60 6.13
CA ALA A 321 -18.24 -22.60 6.99
C ALA A 321 -18.64 -21.17 6.56
N PRO A 322 -18.60 -20.22 7.50
CA PRO A 322 -18.99 -18.85 7.21
C PRO A 322 -17.94 -18.11 6.35
N PHE A 323 -18.33 -17.01 5.71
CA PHE A 323 -17.47 -16.17 4.87
C PHE A 323 -16.16 -15.78 5.56
N GLY A 324 -16.22 -15.49 6.87
CA GLY A 324 -15.05 -15.19 7.67
C GLY A 324 -14.02 -16.32 7.67
N ALA A 325 -14.46 -17.58 7.76
CA ALA A 325 -13.56 -18.73 7.73
C ALA A 325 -12.77 -18.78 6.42
N PHE A 326 -13.43 -18.57 5.28
CA PHE A 326 -12.77 -18.43 3.98
C PHE A 326 -11.76 -17.27 3.98
N LEU A 327 -12.19 -16.07 4.38
CA LEU A 327 -11.36 -14.87 4.31
C LEU A 327 -10.09 -14.99 5.19
N TRP A 328 -10.24 -15.30 6.47
CA TRP A 328 -9.11 -15.31 7.41
C TRP A 328 -8.19 -16.50 7.21
N SER A 329 -8.70 -17.68 6.83
CA SER A 329 -7.83 -18.81 6.48
C SER A 329 -7.04 -18.56 5.20
N SER A 330 -7.63 -17.86 4.20
CA SER A 330 -6.91 -17.42 3.01
C SER A 330 -5.76 -16.47 3.35
N ARG A 331 -6.05 -15.42 4.15
CA ARG A 331 -5.03 -14.45 4.61
C ARG A 331 -3.94 -15.11 5.44
N LEU A 332 -4.31 -16.00 6.35
CA LEU A 332 -3.36 -16.74 7.20
C LEU A 332 -2.47 -17.68 6.38
N GLY A 333 -3.05 -18.44 5.44
CA GLY A 333 -2.30 -19.32 4.54
C GLY A 333 -1.27 -18.56 3.71
N ASN A 334 -1.68 -17.41 3.17
CA ASN A 334 -0.78 -16.47 2.47
C ASN A 334 0.37 -16.01 3.37
N LEU A 335 0.06 -15.55 4.59
CA LEU A 335 1.06 -15.07 5.54
C LEU A 335 2.05 -16.17 5.93
N LEU A 336 1.57 -17.36 6.26
CA LEU A 336 2.40 -18.50 6.68
C LEU A 336 3.40 -18.89 5.58
N ILE A 337 2.92 -19.07 4.35
CA ILE A 337 3.77 -19.50 3.23
C ILE A 337 4.76 -18.39 2.86
N ALA A 338 4.30 -17.15 2.74
CA ALA A 338 5.18 -16.02 2.40
C ALA A 338 6.26 -15.80 3.48
N ALA A 339 5.89 -15.86 4.76
CA ALA A 339 6.84 -15.73 5.86
C ALA A 339 7.84 -16.89 5.91
N LEU A 340 7.40 -18.14 5.70
CA LEU A 340 8.30 -19.30 5.62
C LEU A 340 9.29 -19.18 4.46
N LEU A 341 8.81 -18.89 3.24
CA LEU A 341 9.66 -18.73 2.07
C LEU A 341 10.70 -17.61 2.26
N THR A 342 10.29 -16.50 2.85
CA THR A 342 11.20 -15.39 3.15
C THR A 342 12.24 -15.79 4.20
N ALA A 343 11.83 -16.48 5.28
CA ALA A 343 12.75 -16.97 6.31
C ALA A 343 13.77 -17.96 5.73
N LEU A 344 13.35 -18.84 4.81
CA LEU A 344 14.24 -19.74 4.07
C LEU A 344 15.24 -18.96 3.20
N GLY A 345 14.78 -17.91 2.51
CA GLY A 345 15.66 -17.00 1.76
C GLY A 345 16.73 -16.35 2.65
N MET A 346 16.33 -15.83 3.82
CA MET A 346 17.25 -15.26 4.81
C MET A 346 18.23 -16.29 5.39
N TRP A 347 17.80 -17.54 5.54
CA TRP A 347 18.64 -18.63 6.04
C TRP A 347 19.73 -19.03 5.04
N CYS A 348 19.40 -19.04 3.73
CA CYS A 348 20.32 -19.43 2.67
C CYS A 348 21.51 -18.47 2.48
N SER A 349 21.35 -17.18 2.83
CA SER A 349 22.34 -16.13 2.56
C SER A 349 22.79 -15.41 3.84
N GLN A 350 24.00 -14.84 3.83
CA GLN A 350 24.45 -13.84 4.78
C GLN A 350 24.29 -12.42 4.24
N ARG A 351 24.54 -12.20 2.94
CA ARG A 351 24.48 -10.88 2.29
C ARG A 351 23.06 -10.33 2.21
N ALA A 352 22.12 -11.16 1.77
CA ALA A 352 20.72 -10.76 1.60
C ALA A 352 19.94 -10.72 2.91
N ARG A 353 20.50 -11.27 4.00
CA ARG A 353 19.77 -11.52 5.25
C ARG A 353 19.16 -10.25 5.86
N TRP A 354 19.98 -9.20 6.06
CA TRP A 354 19.52 -7.94 6.64
C TRP A 354 18.67 -7.10 5.68
N PRO A 355 19.03 -6.97 4.38
CA PRO A 355 18.14 -6.34 3.41
C PRO A 355 16.76 -7.00 3.34
N LEU A 356 16.70 -8.34 3.21
CA LEU A 356 15.42 -9.05 3.19
C LEU A 356 14.66 -8.91 4.52
N PHE A 357 15.36 -8.89 5.66
CA PHE A 357 14.74 -8.64 6.97
C PHE A 357 13.96 -7.32 6.99
N VAL A 358 14.60 -6.23 6.58
CA VAL A 358 13.97 -4.90 6.60
C VAL A 358 12.88 -4.79 5.54
N ILE A 359 13.14 -5.27 4.33
CA ILE A 359 12.19 -5.18 3.20
C ILE A 359 10.93 -5.98 3.51
N ALA A 360 11.07 -7.23 3.97
CA ALA A 360 9.91 -8.07 4.28
C ALA A 360 9.13 -7.57 5.51
N LEU A 361 9.74 -6.76 6.38
CA LEU A 361 9.10 -6.10 7.52
C LEU A 361 8.72 -4.64 7.25
N MET A 362 8.75 -4.17 6.00
CA MET A 362 8.11 -2.90 5.69
C MET A 362 6.59 -3.01 5.94
N PRO A 363 5.92 -1.96 6.42
CA PRO A 363 4.47 -1.98 6.63
C PRO A 363 3.69 -2.51 5.42
N MET A 364 4.06 -2.08 4.21
CA MET A 364 3.41 -2.55 2.98
C MET A 364 3.63 -4.04 2.72
N SER A 365 4.84 -4.56 2.96
CA SER A 365 5.16 -5.97 2.74
C SER A 365 4.40 -6.88 3.69
N VAL A 366 4.37 -6.55 4.99
CA VAL A 366 3.60 -7.33 5.98
C VAL A 366 2.10 -7.22 5.70
N TYR A 367 1.61 -6.03 5.36
CA TYR A 367 0.19 -5.82 5.00
C TYR A 367 -0.24 -6.66 3.80
N GLN A 368 0.57 -6.71 2.73
CA GLN A 368 0.29 -7.54 1.56
C GLN A 368 0.40 -9.04 1.87
N MET A 369 1.44 -9.47 2.61
CA MET A 369 1.58 -10.87 3.02
C MET A 369 0.43 -11.35 3.90
N ALA A 370 -0.16 -10.47 4.70
CA ALA A 370 -1.30 -10.73 5.59
C ALA A 370 -2.67 -10.51 4.90
N SER A 371 -2.72 -10.49 3.58
CA SER A 371 -3.94 -10.19 2.82
C SER A 371 -4.31 -11.28 1.80
N LEU A 372 -5.55 -11.26 1.31
CA LEU A 372 -5.97 -12.09 0.20
C LEU A 372 -5.53 -11.39 -1.10
N SER A 373 -4.23 -11.42 -1.34
CA SER A 373 -3.57 -10.81 -2.49
C SER A 373 -2.57 -11.77 -3.11
N ALA A 374 -2.43 -11.71 -4.42
CA ALA A 374 -1.38 -12.44 -5.12
C ALA A 374 0.03 -11.93 -4.77
N ASP A 375 0.16 -10.70 -4.24
CA ASP A 375 1.45 -10.15 -3.81
C ASP A 375 2.07 -10.96 -2.66
N ALA A 376 1.25 -11.58 -1.79
CA ALA A 376 1.73 -12.34 -0.64
C ALA A 376 2.68 -13.47 -1.05
N ILE A 377 2.17 -14.42 -1.83
CA ILE A 377 2.95 -15.58 -2.30
C ILE A 377 4.06 -15.12 -3.25
N TYR A 378 3.79 -14.14 -4.11
CA TYR A 378 4.80 -13.62 -5.03
C TYR A 378 6.01 -13.03 -4.30
N PHE A 379 5.82 -12.23 -3.25
CA PHE A 379 6.91 -11.70 -2.43
C PHE A 379 7.71 -12.81 -1.76
N GLY A 380 7.04 -13.80 -1.18
CA GLY A 380 7.70 -14.98 -0.60
C GLY A 380 8.59 -15.71 -1.60
N LEU A 381 8.09 -15.97 -2.81
CA LEU A 381 8.86 -16.60 -3.89
C LEU A 381 10.06 -15.77 -4.31
N CYS A 382 9.88 -14.45 -4.46
CA CYS A 382 10.95 -13.52 -4.81
C CYS A 382 12.06 -13.52 -3.75
N PHE A 383 11.69 -13.43 -2.48
CA PHE A 383 12.66 -13.37 -1.37
C PHE A 383 13.38 -14.71 -1.17
N ALA A 384 12.69 -15.84 -1.37
CA ALA A 384 13.32 -17.17 -1.38
C ALA A 384 14.35 -17.29 -2.51
N TRP A 385 13.98 -16.90 -3.74
CA TRP A 385 14.88 -16.89 -4.90
C TRP A 385 16.11 -16.03 -4.69
N LEU A 386 15.93 -14.79 -4.23
CA LEU A 386 17.02 -13.85 -4.00
C LEU A 386 17.96 -14.31 -2.88
N GLY A 387 17.39 -14.86 -1.79
CA GLY A 387 18.17 -15.46 -0.72
C GLY A 387 18.98 -16.67 -1.17
N LEU A 388 18.38 -17.58 -1.94
CA LEU A 388 19.06 -18.77 -2.47
C LEU A 388 20.18 -18.40 -3.45
N THR A 389 19.91 -17.49 -4.39
CA THR A 389 20.90 -17.04 -5.38
C THR A 389 22.07 -16.30 -4.73
N CYS A 390 21.81 -15.47 -3.70
CA CYS A 390 22.88 -14.87 -2.90
C CYS A 390 23.68 -15.92 -2.13
N GLY A 391 23.02 -16.92 -1.52
CA GLY A 391 23.68 -18.04 -0.85
C GLY A 391 24.62 -18.84 -1.76
N ILE A 392 24.23 -19.05 -3.02
CA ILE A 392 25.07 -19.67 -4.05
C ILE A 392 26.27 -18.76 -4.40
N ALA A 393 26.02 -17.46 -4.59
CA ALA A 393 27.06 -16.48 -4.90
C ALA A 393 28.12 -16.37 -3.78
N GLU A 394 27.72 -16.59 -2.54
CA GLU A 394 28.57 -16.59 -1.34
C GLU A 394 29.28 -17.92 -1.09
N ASN A 395 29.07 -18.95 -1.93
CA ASN A 395 29.55 -20.32 -1.70
C ASN A 395 29.02 -20.96 -0.39
N ARG A 396 27.87 -20.53 0.12
CA ARG A 396 27.24 -21.19 1.28
C ARG A 396 26.52 -22.48 0.87
N ILE A 397 25.97 -22.48 -0.33
CA ILE A 397 25.25 -23.60 -0.93
C ILE A 397 25.83 -23.80 -2.33
N SER A 398 26.16 -25.04 -2.69
CA SER A 398 26.58 -25.32 -4.07
C SER A 398 25.38 -25.24 -5.01
N SER A 399 25.59 -24.71 -6.20
CA SER A 399 24.58 -24.63 -7.26
C SER A 399 24.00 -26.00 -7.62
N ARG A 400 24.82 -27.07 -7.53
CA ARG A 400 24.38 -28.47 -7.69
C ARG A 400 23.32 -28.89 -6.67
N ARG A 401 23.55 -28.61 -5.39
CA ARG A 401 22.60 -28.98 -4.32
C ARG A 401 21.34 -28.11 -4.37
N ALA A 402 21.47 -26.86 -4.79
CA ALA A 402 20.36 -25.93 -4.94
C ALA A 402 19.53 -26.14 -6.21
N ALA A 403 20.00 -26.93 -7.18
CA ALA A 403 19.38 -27.06 -8.51
C ALA A 403 17.87 -27.44 -8.48
N PRO A 404 17.40 -28.38 -7.63
CA PRO A 404 15.97 -28.69 -7.55
C PRO A 404 15.14 -27.50 -7.06
N ALA A 405 15.61 -26.82 -6.02
CA ALA A 405 14.93 -25.64 -5.48
C ALA A 405 14.95 -24.46 -6.47
N LEU A 406 16.07 -24.25 -7.18
CA LEU A 406 16.15 -23.25 -8.26
C LEU A 406 15.13 -23.55 -9.36
N MET A 407 15.02 -24.80 -9.81
CA MET A 407 14.08 -25.16 -10.86
C MET A 407 12.62 -24.97 -10.41
N ALA A 408 12.28 -25.38 -9.19
CA ALA A 408 10.95 -25.16 -8.63
C ALA A 408 10.60 -23.66 -8.57
N LEU A 409 11.52 -22.83 -8.04
CA LEU A 409 11.31 -21.38 -7.96
C LEU A 409 11.25 -20.72 -9.34
N VAL A 410 12.04 -21.19 -10.32
CA VAL A 410 11.98 -20.71 -11.70
C VAL A 410 10.60 -20.94 -12.30
N VAL A 411 10.05 -22.15 -12.20
CA VAL A 411 8.71 -22.44 -12.72
C VAL A 411 7.65 -21.55 -12.05
N LEU A 412 7.69 -21.46 -10.71
CA LEU A 412 6.72 -20.67 -9.95
C LEU A 412 6.81 -19.16 -10.27
N LEU A 413 8.03 -18.59 -10.35
CA LEU A 413 8.22 -17.17 -10.68
C LEU A 413 7.89 -16.85 -12.13
N THR A 414 8.20 -17.76 -13.06
CA THR A 414 7.89 -17.60 -14.49
C THR A 414 6.40 -17.40 -14.72
N PHE A 415 5.55 -18.16 -14.03
CA PHE A 415 4.10 -18.09 -14.23
C PHE A 415 3.37 -17.26 -13.17
N SER A 416 4.06 -16.39 -12.42
CA SER A 416 3.46 -15.64 -11.31
C SER A 416 2.57 -14.47 -11.77
N LYS A 417 3.19 -13.40 -12.26
CA LYS A 417 2.51 -12.15 -12.65
C LYS A 417 3.17 -11.57 -13.89
N PRO A 418 2.45 -10.89 -14.79
CA PRO A 418 3.05 -10.18 -15.91
C PRO A 418 4.18 -9.26 -15.45
N GLY A 419 5.34 -9.40 -16.11
CA GLY A 419 6.54 -8.64 -15.76
C GLY A 419 7.28 -9.15 -14.53
N GLY A 420 6.87 -10.25 -13.89
CA GLY A 420 7.46 -10.75 -12.65
C GLY A 420 8.70 -11.65 -12.81
N ALA A 421 8.92 -12.21 -14.01
CA ALA A 421 10.02 -13.14 -14.30
C ALA A 421 11.41 -12.47 -14.41
N TRP A 422 11.46 -11.13 -14.48
CA TRP A 422 12.73 -10.40 -14.65
C TRP A 422 13.76 -10.69 -13.56
N LEU A 423 13.31 -11.04 -12.34
CA LEU A 423 14.18 -11.37 -11.20
C LEU A 423 15.10 -12.57 -11.47
N LEU A 424 14.75 -13.42 -12.44
CA LEU A 424 15.58 -14.54 -12.86
C LEU A 424 16.92 -14.09 -13.48
N CYS A 425 17.04 -12.80 -13.87
CA CYS A 425 18.30 -12.22 -14.34
C CYS A 425 19.43 -12.29 -13.30
N SER A 426 19.12 -12.52 -12.01
CA SER A 426 20.12 -12.75 -10.95
C SER A 426 21.11 -13.88 -11.29
N ILE A 427 20.72 -14.84 -12.13
CA ILE A 427 21.59 -15.93 -12.62
C ILE A 427 22.84 -15.39 -13.32
N LEU A 428 22.76 -14.23 -13.98
CA LEU A 428 23.91 -13.58 -14.61
C LEU A 428 25.02 -13.24 -13.59
N LEU A 429 24.64 -12.97 -12.34
CA LEU A 429 25.57 -12.66 -11.25
C LEU A 429 26.26 -13.93 -10.70
N LEU A 430 25.73 -15.12 -11.02
CA LEU A 430 26.18 -16.41 -10.50
C LEU A 430 27.20 -17.13 -11.40
N ARG A 431 27.66 -16.51 -12.50
CA ARG A 431 28.61 -17.14 -13.44
C ARG A 431 29.79 -17.85 -12.75
N PRO A 432 30.52 -17.24 -11.79
CA PRO A 432 31.63 -17.93 -11.13
C PRO A 432 31.22 -19.15 -10.30
N ALA A 433 30.04 -19.14 -9.68
CA ALA A 433 29.55 -20.27 -8.89
C ALA A 433 29.23 -21.48 -9.79
N PHE A 434 28.60 -21.24 -10.94
CA PHE A 434 28.33 -22.29 -11.93
C PHE A 434 29.59 -22.77 -12.64
N MET A 435 30.55 -21.88 -12.92
CA MET A 435 31.85 -22.30 -13.46
C MET A 435 32.61 -23.19 -12.48
N ARG A 436 32.55 -22.89 -11.18
CA ARG A 436 33.17 -23.73 -10.15
C ARG A 436 32.51 -25.11 -10.06
N ASP A 437 31.17 -25.15 -10.00
CA ASP A 437 30.48 -26.40 -9.70
C ASP A 437 30.27 -27.27 -10.96
N TYR A 438 30.11 -26.69 -12.15
CA TYR A 438 29.79 -27.43 -13.39
C TYR A 438 30.81 -27.26 -14.51
N SER A 439 31.82 -26.38 -14.36
CA SER A 439 32.77 -26.00 -15.42
C SER A 439 32.13 -25.34 -16.65
N ARG A 440 30.83 -25.02 -16.59
CA ARG A 440 30.06 -24.39 -17.67
C ARG A 440 28.89 -23.58 -17.08
N PHE A 441 28.65 -22.40 -17.65
CA PHE A 441 27.58 -21.48 -17.23
C PHE A 441 26.40 -21.45 -18.20
N TRP A 442 26.65 -21.60 -19.50
CA TRP A 442 25.63 -21.45 -20.55
C TRP A 442 24.40 -22.35 -20.38
N PRO A 443 24.52 -23.64 -19.99
CA PRO A 443 23.34 -24.47 -19.74
C PRO A 443 22.46 -23.92 -18.60
N ALA A 444 23.08 -23.38 -17.54
CA ALA A 444 22.35 -22.76 -16.44
C ALA A 444 21.67 -21.44 -16.87
N LEU A 445 22.34 -20.64 -17.70
CA LEU A 445 21.74 -19.44 -18.28
C LEU A 445 20.51 -19.78 -19.13
N ILE A 446 20.60 -20.82 -19.95
CA ILE A 446 19.49 -21.27 -20.78
C ILE A 446 18.34 -21.78 -19.91
N ALA A 447 18.63 -22.68 -18.98
CA ALA A 447 17.62 -23.34 -18.15
C ALA A 447 16.92 -22.40 -17.17
N TYR A 448 17.63 -21.43 -16.58
CA TYR A 448 17.11 -20.60 -15.51
C TYR A 448 16.75 -19.17 -15.93
N LEU A 449 17.12 -18.73 -17.13
CA LEU A 449 16.77 -17.39 -17.63
C LEU A 449 16.15 -17.41 -19.02
N VAL A 450 16.81 -17.98 -20.02
CA VAL A 450 16.35 -17.86 -21.42
C VAL A 450 15.03 -18.60 -21.65
N VAL A 451 14.97 -19.89 -21.30
CA VAL A 451 13.74 -20.69 -21.45
C VAL A 451 12.59 -20.09 -20.61
N PRO A 452 12.79 -19.76 -19.33
CA PRO A 452 11.80 -19.03 -18.53
C PRO A 452 11.34 -17.70 -19.11
N ALA A 453 12.25 -16.88 -19.65
CA ALA A 453 11.88 -15.59 -20.24
C ALA A 453 11.01 -15.75 -21.49
N VAL A 454 11.34 -16.72 -22.35
CA VAL A 454 10.51 -17.06 -23.52
C VAL A 454 9.16 -17.60 -23.07
N ALA A 455 9.13 -18.54 -22.12
CA ALA A 455 7.90 -19.09 -21.57
C ALA A 455 7.02 -18.01 -20.93
N HIS A 456 7.63 -17.07 -20.20
CA HIS A 456 6.94 -15.92 -19.61
C HIS A 456 6.33 -15.02 -20.69
N ALA A 457 7.09 -14.70 -21.74
CA ALA A 457 6.61 -13.86 -22.84
C ALA A 457 5.42 -14.52 -23.56
N VAL A 458 5.53 -15.81 -23.90
CA VAL A 458 4.43 -16.59 -24.50
C VAL A 458 3.21 -16.59 -23.58
N TRP A 459 3.41 -16.78 -22.28
CA TRP A 459 2.33 -16.75 -21.30
C TRP A 459 1.67 -15.38 -21.18
N VAL A 460 2.44 -14.29 -21.11
CA VAL A 460 1.89 -12.93 -21.03
C VAL A 460 1.12 -12.58 -22.30
N LEU A 461 1.60 -12.98 -23.48
CA LEU A 461 0.89 -12.77 -24.74
C LEU A 461 -0.44 -13.53 -24.78
N GLY A 462 -0.44 -14.81 -24.40
CA GLY A 462 -1.69 -15.60 -24.35
C GLY A 462 -2.65 -15.16 -23.24
N ALA A 463 -2.14 -14.77 -22.07
CA ALA A 463 -2.94 -14.22 -20.98
C ALA A 463 -3.47 -12.81 -21.28
N GLY A 464 -2.82 -12.08 -22.19
CA GLY A 464 -3.21 -10.75 -22.64
C GLY A 464 -4.60 -10.71 -23.29
N GLU A 465 -5.03 -11.79 -23.95
CA GLU A 465 -6.39 -11.92 -24.49
C GLU A 465 -7.47 -11.89 -23.39
N ALA A 466 -7.12 -12.32 -22.17
CA ALA A 466 -8.00 -12.28 -21.01
C ALA A 466 -7.85 -10.99 -20.18
N ALA A 467 -6.84 -10.16 -20.48
CA ALA A 467 -6.63 -8.90 -19.79
C ALA A 467 -7.60 -7.85 -20.34
N VAL A 468 -8.67 -7.58 -19.58
CA VAL A 468 -9.63 -6.53 -19.92
C VAL A 468 -9.00 -5.16 -19.63
N PRO A 469 -8.82 -4.28 -20.63
CA PRO A 469 -8.35 -2.92 -20.40
C PRO A 469 -9.29 -2.17 -19.44
N LEU A 470 -8.74 -1.21 -18.70
CA LEU A 470 -9.56 -0.30 -17.91
C LEU A 470 -10.51 0.48 -18.85
N ALA A 471 -11.72 0.79 -18.37
CA ALA A 471 -12.67 1.57 -19.16
C ALA A 471 -12.03 2.88 -19.65
N GLY A 472 -12.10 3.14 -20.96
CA GLY A 472 -11.48 4.30 -21.60
C GLY A 472 -10.03 4.11 -22.04
N VAL A 473 -9.48 2.89 -21.95
CA VAL A 473 -8.11 2.56 -22.42
C VAL A 473 -8.17 1.79 -23.73
N ASP A 474 -7.36 2.21 -24.70
CA ASP A 474 -7.10 1.48 -25.94
C ASP A 474 -5.62 1.03 -25.99
N PRO A 475 -5.33 -0.27 -25.76
CA PRO A 475 -3.97 -0.79 -25.83
C PRO A 475 -3.32 -0.66 -27.21
N SER A 476 -4.10 -0.73 -28.29
CA SER A 476 -3.59 -0.62 -29.66
C SER A 476 -3.14 0.82 -29.92
N PHE A 477 -3.95 1.80 -29.52
CA PHE A 477 -3.56 3.21 -29.54
C PHE A 477 -2.28 3.43 -28.72
N ASN A 478 -2.23 2.96 -27.48
CA ASN A 478 -1.05 3.10 -26.62
C ASN A 478 0.21 2.49 -27.25
N LEU A 479 0.09 1.37 -27.98
CA LEU A 479 1.21 0.78 -28.71
C LEU A 479 1.67 1.65 -29.89
N THR A 480 0.74 2.19 -30.69
CA THR A 480 1.06 3.09 -31.81
C THR A 480 1.76 4.37 -31.35
N GLN A 481 1.36 4.92 -30.21
CA GLN A 481 1.97 6.13 -29.63
C GLN A 481 3.45 5.97 -29.27
N VAL A 482 3.93 4.75 -29.01
CA VAL A 482 5.36 4.52 -28.77
C VAL A 482 6.21 4.88 -29.98
N VAL A 483 5.66 4.72 -31.19
CA VAL A 483 6.33 5.02 -32.46
C VAL A 483 5.97 6.42 -32.96
N GLU A 484 4.70 6.81 -32.85
CA GLU A 484 4.18 8.07 -33.40
C GLU A 484 4.54 9.30 -32.55
N ASP A 485 4.55 9.18 -31.22
CA ASP A 485 4.99 10.25 -30.30
C ASP A 485 5.80 9.69 -29.12
N PRO A 486 7.05 9.25 -29.38
CA PRO A 486 7.93 8.75 -28.33
C PRO A 486 8.24 9.81 -27.25
N THR A 487 8.10 11.11 -27.58
CA THR A 487 8.37 12.19 -26.63
C THR A 487 7.25 12.33 -25.62
N HIS A 488 6.00 12.16 -26.03
CA HIS A 488 4.86 12.09 -25.13
C HIS A 488 4.96 10.87 -24.22
N VAL A 489 5.26 9.68 -24.77
CA VAL A 489 5.45 8.47 -23.96
C VAL A 489 6.59 8.65 -22.95
N ALA A 490 7.74 9.19 -23.35
CA ALA A 490 8.84 9.48 -22.44
C ALA A 490 8.42 10.46 -21.32
N ARG A 491 7.58 11.45 -21.62
CA ARG A 491 7.01 12.38 -20.63
C ARG A 491 6.06 11.67 -19.67
N LEU A 492 5.23 10.74 -20.13
CA LEU A 492 4.37 9.92 -19.25
C LEU A 492 5.19 9.10 -18.26
N PHE A 493 6.28 8.47 -18.73
CA PHE A 493 7.19 7.75 -17.85
C PHE A 493 7.89 8.70 -16.88
N TYR A 494 8.45 9.82 -17.34
CA TYR A 494 9.10 10.79 -16.47
C TYR A 494 8.17 11.33 -15.38
N THR A 495 6.94 11.71 -15.75
CA THR A 495 5.93 12.22 -14.81
C THR A 495 5.45 11.16 -13.81
N ALA A 496 5.45 9.88 -14.20
CA ALA A 496 5.10 8.78 -13.29
C ALA A 496 6.06 8.64 -12.10
N TYR A 497 7.35 8.99 -12.27
CA TYR A 497 8.38 8.83 -11.24
C TYR A 497 8.90 10.13 -10.61
N SER A 498 8.45 11.28 -11.10
CA SER A 498 8.91 12.59 -10.61
C SER A 498 7.87 13.29 -9.73
N GLY A 499 8.27 14.38 -9.09
CA GLY A 499 7.40 15.24 -8.30
C GLY A 499 6.65 14.53 -7.17
N THR A 500 5.39 14.90 -6.97
CA THR A 500 4.52 14.32 -5.94
C THR A 500 4.20 12.85 -6.18
N HIS A 501 4.23 12.39 -7.44
CA HIS A 501 3.93 11.02 -7.81
C HIS A 501 5.05 10.07 -7.43
N GLY A 502 6.30 10.45 -7.69
CA GLY A 502 7.47 9.70 -7.19
C GLY A 502 7.44 9.54 -5.67
N ILE A 503 7.04 10.58 -4.93
CA ILE A 503 6.84 10.50 -3.48
C ILE A 503 5.68 9.55 -3.12
N GLY A 504 4.59 9.55 -3.90
CA GLY A 504 3.48 8.60 -3.76
C GLY A 504 3.90 7.15 -3.98
N LEU A 505 4.79 6.89 -4.96
CA LEU A 505 5.40 5.57 -5.17
C LEU A 505 6.24 5.17 -3.95
N LEU A 506 7.05 6.07 -3.41
CA LEU A 506 7.82 5.77 -2.20
C LEU A 506 6.92 5.43 -1.00
N ARG A 507 5.82 6.19 -0.82
CA ARG A 507 4.84 5.93 0.25
C ARG A 507 4.17 4.58 0.10
N THR A 508 3.72 4.24 -1.11
CA THR A 508 3.06 2.96 -1.42
C THR A 508 4.04 1.78 -1.50
N LEU A 509 5.34 2.02 -1.63
CA LEU A 509 6.40 1.01 -1.47
C LEU A 509 6.62 0.65 0.01
N ILE A 510 6.67 1.67 0.87
CA ILE A 510 6.98 1.48 2.30
C ILE A 510 5.74 1.09 3.11
N GLY A 511 4.64 1.83 2.95
CA GLY A 511 3.48 1.71 3.83
C GLY A 511 2.44 2.80 3.58
N GLN A 512 1.66 2.67 2.51
CA GLN A 512 0.38 3.34 2.36
C GLN A 512 -0.66 2.23 2.31
N LEU A 513 -1.32 2.01 3.44
CA LEU A 513 -2.09 0.80 3.72
C LEU A 513 -3.58 1.02 3.41
N GLY A 514 -4.42 0.06 3.76
CA GLY A 514 -5.84 0.11 3.41
C GLY A 514 -6.01 0.03 1.90
N TRP A 515 -7.06 0.67 1.38
CA TRP A 515 -7.28 0.84 -0.05
C TRP A 515 -6.40 1.98 -0.60
N LEU A 516 -5.14 2.00 -0.17
CA LEU A 516 -4.17 3.10 -0.32
C LEU A 516 -4.67 4.43 0.25
N ASP A 517 -5.50 4.39 1.28
CA ASP A 517 -6.10 5.55 1.94
C ASP A 517 -5.56 5.75 3.38
N VAL A 518 -4.76 4.80 3.89
CA VAL A 518 -4.08 4.91 5.18
C VAL A 518 -2.63 5.36 4.97
N ILE A 519 -2.41 6.67 5.05
CA ILE A 519 -1.08 7.27 4.96
C ILE A 519 -0.45 7.28 6.37
N LEU A 520 0.74 6.70 6.49
CA LEU A 520 1.49 6.70 7.74
C LEU A 520 2.09 8.08 8.03
N PRO A 521 2.39 8.42 9.30
CA PRO A 521 3.08 9.65 9.62
C PRO A 521 4.51 9.66 9.05
N THR A 522 5.05 10.86 8.75
CA THR A 522 6.34 11.03 8.08
C THR A 522 7.51 10.31 8.77
N TRP A 523 7.48 10.25 10.10
CA TRP A 523 8.51 9.55 10.89
C TRP A 523 8.57 8.05 10.56
N SER A 524 7.44 7.41 10.20
CA SER A 524 7.41 5.99 9.84
C SER A 524 8.23 5.72 8.59
N TYR A 525 8.08 6.58 7.57
CA TYR A 525 8.87 6.47 6.33
C TYR A 525 10.37 6.73 6.60
N ALA A 526 10.69 7.74 7.40
CA ALA A 526 12.08 8.04 7.77
C ALA A 526 12.76 6.88 8.50
N ILE A 527 12.04 6.23 9.42
CA ILE A 527 12.51 5.04 10.13
C ILE A 527 12.79 3.89 9.16
N VAL A 528 11.84 3.57 8.28
CA VAL A 528 12.02 2.46 7.33
C VAL A 528 13.21 2.73 6.40
N LEU A 529 13.33 3.95 5.87
CA LEU A 529 14.49 4.35 5.06
C LEU A 529 15.82 4.24 5.83
N SER A 530 15.82 4.61 7.10
CA SER A 530 17.00 4.49 7.96
C SER A 530 17.36 3.03 8.22
N CYS A 531 16.38 2.15 8.43
CA CYS A 531 16.59 0.70 8.55
C CYS A 531 17.12 0.10 7.24
N LEU A 532 16.59 0.53 6.08
CA LEU A 532 17.07 0.07 4.77
C LEU A 532 18.54 0.48 4.56
N ALA A 533 18.87 1.74 4.84
CA ALA A 533 20.25 2.23 4.78
C ALA A 533 21.17 1.50 5.78
N GLY A 534 20.71 1.25 7.01
CA GLY A 534 21.44 0.48 8.00
C GLY A 534 21.68 -0.97 7.58
N SER A 535 20.71 -1.59 6.89
CA SER A 535 20.82 -2.97 6.41
C SER A 535 21.93 -3.15 5.36
N LEU A 536 22.22 -2.10 4.58
CA LEU A 536 23.32 -2.10 3.61
C LEU A 536 24.69 -2.23 4.27
N LEU A 537 24.83 -1.87 5.54
CA LEU A 537 26.10 -1.89 6.26
C LEU A 537 26.33 -3.20 7.01
N LEU A 538 25.51 -4.24 6.75
CA LEU A 538 25.50 -5.49 7.51
C LEU A 538 25.83 -6.73 6.66
N ASP A 539 26.51 -6.56 5.52
CA ASP A 539 27.01 -7.71 4.74
C ASP A 539 28.16 -8.41 5.46
N ARG A 540 27.88 -9.58 6.02
CA ARG A 540 28.85 -10.43 6.71
C ARG A 540 29.45 -11.53 5.85
N SER A 541 29.13 -11.57 4.56
CA SER A 541 29.63 -12.61 3.67
C SER A 541 31.15 -12.56 3.54
N ALA A 542 31.79 -13.72 3.37
CA ALA A 542 33.24 -13.81 3.23
C ALA A 542 33.76 -13.23 1.89
N SER A 543 32.88 -13.02 0.92
CA SER A 543 33.19 -12.43 -0.37
C SER A 543 32.17 -11.36 -0.72
N HIS A 544 32.63 -10.18 -1.14
CA HIS A 544 31.73 -9.05 -1.42
C HIS A 544 31.51 -8.86 -2.93
N PRO A 545 30.36 -8.27 -3.34
CA PRO A 545 30.10 -7.94 -4.73
C PRO A 545 31.15 -6.96 -5.31
N THR A 546 31.63 -7.24 -6.51
CA THR A 546 32.49 -6.32 -7.28
C THR A 546 31.71 -5.08 -7.74
N ALA A 547 32.41 -4.00 -8.10
CA ALA A 547 31.79 -2.81 -8.67
C ALA A 547 30.93 -3.13 -9.91
N THR A 548 31.39 -4.04 -10.76
CA THR A 548 30.65 -4.51 -11.93
C THR A 548 29.34 -5.20 -11.55
N ARG A 549 29.34 -6.07 -10.54
CA ARG A 549 28.11 -6.73 -10.06
C ARG A 549 27.14 -5.74 -9.43
N ARG A 550 27.64 -4.73 -8.71
CA ARG A 550 26.84 -3.64 -8.17
C ARG A 550 26.17 -2.83 -9.30
N ALA A 551 26.94 -2.46 -10.31
CA ALA A 551 26.43 -1.74 -11.47
C ALA A 551 25.35 -2.56 -12.21
N PHE A 552 25.58 -3.87 -12.41
CA PHE A 552 24.55 -4.75 -12.98
C PHE A 552 23.29 -4.79 -12.11
N ALA A 553 23.44 -4.95 -10.79
CA ALA A 553 22.27 -5.01 -9.90
C ALA A 553 21.42 -3.72 -9.97
N VAL A 554 22.06 -2.56 -10.00
CA VAL A 554 21.39 -1.27 -10.18
C VAL A 554 20.74 -1.17 -11.56
N ALA A 555 21.46 -1.52 -12.63
CA ALA A 555 20.95 -1.44 -13.99
C ALA A 555 19.71 -2.33 -14.20
N PHE A 556 19.73 -3.58 -13.72
CA PHE A 556 18.57 -4.47 -13.81
C PHE A 556 17.39 -4.01 -12.94
N ALA A 557 17.66 -3.48 -11.74
CA ALA A 557 16.60 -2.94 -10.90
C ALA A 557 15.95 -1.68 -11.51
N LEU A 558 16.73 -0.80 -12.15
CA LEU A 558 16.20 0.35 -12.91
C LEU A 558 15.47 -0.10 -14.18
N GLY A 559 15.99 -1.10 -14.89
CA GLY A 559 15.31 -1.68 -16.05
C GLY A 559 13.96 -2.31 -15.70
N SER A 560 13.85 -2.95 -14.52
CA SER A 560 12.59 -3.52 -14.08
C SER A 560 11.54 -2.46 -13.73
N VAL A 561 11.96 -1.26 -13.31
CA VAL A 561 11.05 -0.12 -13.09
C VAL A 561 10.28 0.20 -14.37
N ILE A 562 10.97 0.23 -15.53
CA ILE A 562 10.34 0.44 -16.83
C ILE A 562 9.47 -0.76 -17.22
N LEU A 563 10.00 -1.97 -17.11
CA LEU A 563 9.31 -3.21 -17.51
C LEU A 563 7.96 -3.39 -16.80
N ILE A 564 7.92 -3.11 -15.49
CA ILE A 564 6.71 -3.24 -14.66
C ILE A 564 5.64 -2.21 -15.06
N SER A 565 6.05 -1.07 -15.62
CA SER A 565 5.12 -0.02 -16.06
C SER A 565 4.50 -0.28 -17.42
N ILE A 566 5.07 -1.17 -18.24
CA ILE A 566 4.56 -1.44 -19.60
C ILE A 566 3.11 -1.97 -19.56
N PRO A 567 2.74 -2.98 -18.76
CA PRO A 567 1.36 -3.43 -18.69
C PRO A 567 0.38 -2.34 -18.21
N LEU A 568 0.82 -1.46 -17.32
CA LEU A 568 0.00 -0.36 -16.81
C LEU A 568 -0.15 0.77 -17.82
N TYR A 569 0.90 1.05 -18.59
CA TYR A 569 0.81 1.92 -19.74
C TYR A 569 -0.21 1.37 -20.76
N LEU A 570 -0.09 0.11 -21.14
CA LEU A 570 -0.96 -0.48 -22.16
C LEU A 570 -2.43 -0.63 -21.72
N PHE A 571 -2.68 -1.12 -20.50
CA PHE A 571 -4.03 -1.53 -20.07
C PHE A 571 -4.68 -0.61 -19.03
N TRP A 572 -3.96 0.34 -18.44
CA TRP A 572 -4.48 1.21 -17.37
C TRP A 572 -4.36 2.71 -17.66
N THR A 573 -3.81 3.11 -18.80
CA THR A 573 -3.55 4.52 -19.13
C THR A 573 -4.45 4.99 -20.27
N PRO A 574 -5.46 5.83 -19.99
CA PRO A 574 -6.33 6.42 -21.02
C PRO A 574 -5.58 7.31 -22.01
N ILE A 575 -6.21 7.58 -23.16
CA ILE A 575 -5.66 8.37 -24.27
C ILE A 575 -5.27 9.79 -23.85
N ASP A 576 -6.05 10.41 -22.98
CA ASP A 576 -5.87 11.78 -22.48
C ASP A 576 -5.04 11.86 -21.18
N ALA A 577 -4.48 10.73 -20.74
CA ALA A 577 -3.79 10.66 -19.48
C ALA A 577 -2.50 11.49 -19.50
N ILE A 578 -2.30 12.30 -18.47
CA ILE A 578 -1.06 13.05 -18.26
C ILE A 578 0.04 12.22 -17.55
N ARG A 579 -0.26 10.95 -17.23
CA ARG A 579 0.65 10.02 -16.52
C ARG A 579 0.18 8.56 -16.66
N ILE A 580 1.08 7.63 -16.37
CA ILE A 580 0.75 6.19 -16.29
C ILE A 580 -0.24 5.93 -15.14
N GLY A 581 -1.37 5.30 -15.48
CA GLY A 581 -2.41 4.92 -14.54
C GLY A 581 -2.06 3.68 -13.73
N GLY A 582 -2.62 3.55 -12.52
CA GLY A 582 -2.51 2.32 -11.71
C GLY A 582 -1.13 2.01 -11.12
N LEU A 583 -0.11 2.83 -11.37
CA LEU A 583 1.25 2.58 -10.89
C LEU A 583 1.39 2.76 -9.37
N GLN A 584 1.98 1.77 -8.71
CA GLN A 584 2.14 1.73 -7.27
C GLN A 584 3.53 1.26 -6.86
N GLY A 585 4.03 1.81 -5.75
CA GLY A 585 5.34 1.49 -5.20
C GLY A 585 5.52 0.03 -4.79
N ARG A 586 4.44 -0.64 -4.38
CA ARG A 586 4.49 -2.05 -3.96
C ARG A 586 5.02 -2.99 -5.03
N TYR A 587 4.83 -2.65 -6.31
CA TYR A 587 5.30 -3.46 -7.44
C TYR A 587 6.84 -3.50 -7.51
N PHE A 588 7.53 -2.52 -6.91
CA PHE A 588 8.99 -2.42 -6.91
C PHE A 588 9.63 -3.01 -5.65
N ILE A 589 8.86 -3.58 -4.71
CA ILE A 589 9.39 -4.27 -3.52
C ILE A 589 10.37 -5.39 -3.94
N PRO A 590 10.07 -6.25 -4.93
CA PRO A 590 11.03 -7.23 -5.40
C PRO A 590 12.26 -6.60 -6.08
N SER A 591 12.12 -5.45 -6.75
CA SER A 591 13.26 -4.71 -7.33
C SER A 591 14.20 -4.19 -6.26
N LEU A 592 13.66 -3.67 -5.16
CA LEU A 592 14.43 -3.24 -4.00
C LEU A 592 15.14 -4.43 -3.34
N ALA A 593 14.44 -5.57 -3.19
CA ALA A 593 15.00 -6.80 -2.65
C ALA A 593 16.08 -7.42 -3.53
N PHE A 594 16.00 -7.23 -4.85
CA PHE A 594 17.06 -7.63 -5.77
C PHE A 594 18.29 -6.75 -5.61
N ALA A 595 18.14 -5.41 -5.62
CA ALA A 595 19.27 -4.50 -5.64
C ALA A 595 20.04 -4.44 -4.30
N LEU A 596 19.36 -4.31 -3.16
CA LEU A 596 20.00 -4.03 -1.88
C LEU A 596 21.02 -5.08 -1.43
N PRO A 597 20.78 -6.40 -1.55
CA PRO A 597 21.80 -7.40 -1.24
C PRO A 597 23.10 -7.20 -2.01
N TRP A 598 23.03 -6.89 -3.31
CA TRP A 598 24.23 -6.71 -4.13
C TRP A 598 24.95 -5.38 -3.88
N LEU A 599 24.25 -4.40 -3.30
CA LEU A 599 24.81 -3.12 -2.88
C LEU A 599 25.36 -3.15 -1.44
N ALA A 600 25.08 -4.20 -0.68
CA ALA A 600 25.50 -4.29 0.70
C ALA A 600 27.04 -4.28 0.83
N LEU A 601 27.50 -3.63 1.90
CA LEU A 601 28.87 -3.29 2.22
C LEU A 601 29.31 -4.01 3.50
N PRO A 602 30.62 -4.32 3.62
CA PRO A 602 31.16 -4.86 4.86
C PRO A 602 30.97 -3.86 6.02
N PRO A 603 30.52 -4.31 7.19
CA PRO A 603 30.36 -3.47 8.36
C PRO A 603 31.69 -2.95 8.91
N SER A 604 31.67 -1.76 9.49
CA SER A 604 32.70 -1.38 10.48
C SER A 604 32.44 -2.11 11.80
N ARG A 605 33.50 -2.60 12.48
CA ARG A 605 33.39 -3.47 13.67
C ARG A 605 32.56 -2.87 14.81
N ASN A 606 32.55 -1.55 14.96
CA ASN A 606 31.85 -0.86 16.04
C ASN A 606 30.39 -0.54 15.68
N LEU A 607 30.12 -0.11 14.44
CA LEU A 607 28.76 0.23 14.00
C LEU A 607 27.88 -1.00 13.84
N GLN A 608 28.49 -2.14 13.51
CA GLN A 608 27.79 -3.39 13.23
C GLN A 608 26.84 -3.84 14.34
N TRP A 609 27.37 -4.01 15.55
CA TRP A 609 26.58 -4.59 16.65
C TRP A 609 25.47 -3.66 17.09
N VAL A 610 25.69 -2.34 16.99
CA VAL A 610 24.67 -1.32 17.23
C VAL A 610 23.53 -1.48 16.22
N LEU A 611 23.82 -1.55 14.92
CA LEU A 611 22.78 -1.72 13.89
C LEU A 611 22.01 -3.03 14.05
N ILE A 612 22.71 -4.14 14.37
CA ILE A 612 22.07 -5.44 14.61
C ILE A 612 21.09 -5.39 15.80
N LEU A 613 21.42 -4.63 16.85
CA LEU A 613 20.57 -4.48 18.03
C LEU A 613 19.43 -3.48 17.82
N VAL A 614 19.65 -2.44 17.01
CA VAL A 614 18.71 -1.32 16.83
C VAL A 614 17.69 -1.56 15.72
N ILE A 615 18.07 -2.18 14.60
CA ILE A 615 17.17 -2.34 13.45
C ILE A 615 15.88 -3.11 13.81
N PRO A 616 15.93 -4.28 14.50
CA PRO A 616 14.72 -5.03 14.82
C PRO A 616 13.67 -4.27 15.67
N PRO A 617 14.02 -3.60 16.79
CA PRO A 617 13.06 -2.78 17.53
C PRO A 617 12.71 -1.46 16.82
N LEU A 618 13.53 -0.99 15.88
CA LEU A 618 13.23 0.24 15.17
C LEU A 618 12.18 0.01 14.07
N ILE A 619 12.27 -1.11 13.33
CA ILE A 619 11.34 -1.44 12.23
C ILE A 619 9.93 -1.82 12.72
N THR A 620 9.79 -2.26 13.98
CA THR A 620 8.48 -2.57 14.58
C THR A 620 7.63 -1.35 14.85
N LEU A 621 8.22 -0.17 15.08
CA LEU A 621 7.48 1.07 15.32
C LEU A 621 6.53 1.45 14.16
N PRO A 622 7.00 1.56 12.90
CA PRO A 622 6.11 1.85 11.77
C PRO A 622 5.08 0.73 11.53
N LEU A 623 5.41 -0.53 11.86
CA LEU A 623 4.46 -1.65 11.76
C LEU A 623 3.32 -1.54 12.77
N LEU A 624 3.61 -1.18 14.03
CA LEU A 624 2.59 -0.98 15.06
C LEU A 624 1.75 0.28 14.77
N GLN A 625 2.40 1.36 14.30
CA GLN A 625 1.69 2.56 13.85
C GLN A 625 0.75 2.26 12.68
N GLY A 626 1.17 1.42 11.73
CA GLY A 626 0.31 1.04 10.62
C GLY A 626 -0.88 0.20 11.05
N LEU A 627 -0.70 -0.73 12.00
CA LEU A 627 -1.78 -1.51 12.58
C LEU A 627 -2.82 -0.59 13.25
N LEU A 628 -2.34 0.36 14.06
CA LEU A 628 -3.20 1.36 14.71
C LEU A 628 -3.91 2.25 13.68
N ALA A 629 -3.19 2.72 12.66
CA ALA A 629 -3.74 3.61 11.65
C ALA A 629 -4.84 2.92 10.82
N VAL A 630 -4.68 1.64 10.50
CA VAL A 630 -5.74 0.84 9.84
C VAL A 630 -6.95 0.68 10.77
N ALA A 631 -6.73 0.39 12.05
CA ALA A 631 -7.82 0.26 13.03
C ALA A 631 -8.63 1.57 13.15
N VAL A 632 -7.95 2.69 13.37
CA VAL A 632 -8.58 4.02 13.52
C VAL A 632 -9.23 4.50 12.23
N ARG A 633 -8.71 4.11 11.06
CA ARG A 633 -9.29 4.47 9.76
C ARG A 633 -10.66 3.81 9.56
N TYR A 634 -10.78 2.53 9.90
CA TYR A 634 -11.94 1.73 9.52
C TYR A 634 -12.94 1.50 10.64
N TYR A 635 -12.57 1.66 11.91
CA TYR A 635 -13.48 1.46 13.04
C TYR A 635 -13.60 2.73 13.90
N PRO A 636 -14.76 2.95 14.55
CA PRO A 636 -14.93 4.00 15.54
C PRO A 636 -14.32 3.56 16.89
N ILE A 637 -13.00 3.78 17.04
CA ILE A 637 -12.22 3.45 18.26
C ILE A 637 -11.88 4.72 19.02
#